data_AF-K9XH67-F1
#
_entry.id   AF-K9XH67-F1
#
_cell.length_a   1.000
_cell.length_b   1.000
_cell.length_c   1.000
_cell.angle_alpha   90.00
_cell.angle_beta   90.00
_cell.angle_gamma   90.00
#
_symmetry.space_group_name_H-M   'P 1'
#
loop_
_entity.id
_entity.type
_entity.pdbx_description
1 polymer ?
#
loop_
_entity_poly.entity_id
_entity_poly.type
_entity_poly.pdbx_seq_one_letter_code
_entity_poly.pdbx_strand_id
1 'polypeptide(L)'
;MLPMRVQSPIQSSESERNINLDQQTQLDPHGEAIALFDAANRLVVFNQQFCQNWGLHSNWLKQKPHYEEVFAEIVKQGYWSQTEYAQFLSAVASPETTFPIYIEQTDGKFIEAYCSDTSDAGNIITFLDITEHRRSQAHLSAELKRQAFLLGLMERIQPASELQEIGHFALSYLIQAMGAAFGDVKVISSNGQEALAHVLTNEVSGQFVATYGEAVVAEMTKLLDRGIPYGQGLLWQVVETATPLFVEDYYKHPKAVTAFRHPGIGQLGIFPIPAADGTIIGVLTLESRSLRKLQDAPQQDMLMAACRMLGVAIERAQAQERLRQINKDLEQASQLKSEFLASMSHELRTPLNSILGFSDLLLRQDFAPLSSRQTKYLRVIEESGQHLLQLINDILDLSKIESGKAELELQPVSIPDLCLQCQEMIQPRVNKKRLKLSLDFDDRLKQANLDERRVRQILINLLSNAVKFTPEGGHIQLSCRIAYGNELKSEIYRPDCSPVNLSTPYVCIAVEDTGIGIPPDKWHLLFRPFQQVDASLTRQHEGTGLGLALTKRLAELHGGTVSLESIENQGSTFRVWLPLTEMRQQLARYPNQTEAAPECAIATGEGKWIWVVEDQPYNQALIIEMLELQGYRVELIADGRAMMEAIHLYAASAKALPDLILMDIQLPKVDGFKLIRQLKSSPYWQSVPVVALTAMAMTGDCDRCLGAGADAYLSKPLSLTNLQNTLQALIKA
;
A
#
# COMPACT_ATOMS: atom_id res chain seq x y z
N MET A 1 -17.92 27.34 -12.65
CA MET A 1 -17.53 28.02 -13.89
C MET A 1 -18.73 28.03 -14.82
N LEU A 2 -19.08 29.21 -15.33
CA LEU A 2 -20.21 29.47 -16.25
C LEU A 2 -20.08 28.66 -17.55
N PRO A 3 -21.19 28.23 -18.19
CA PRO A 3 -21.13 27.72 -19.55
C PRO A 3 -21.08 28.88 -20.55
N MET A 4 -20.03 28.88 -21.38
CA MET A 4 -19.89 29.76 -22.54
C MET A 4 -21.03 29.52 -23.53
N ARG A 5 -21.73 30.61 -23.89
CA ARG A 5 -22.56 30.71 -25.10
C ARG A 5 -21.65 30.52 -26.32
N VAL A 6 -21.87 29.46 -27.08
CA VAL A 6 -21.37 29.36 -28.46
C VAL A 6 -22.35 30.11 -29.35
N GLN A 7 -21.84 31.16 -29.99
CA GLN A 7 -22.56 31.99 -30.96
C GLN A 7 -22.84 31.18 -32.23
N SER A 8 -24.09 31.23 -32.68
CA SER A 8 -24.56 30.85 -34.01
C SER A 8 -24.03 31.82 -35.08
N PRO A 9 -23.52 31.35 -36.24
CA PRO A 9 -23.24 32.22 -37.37
C PRO A 9 -24.23 31.92 -38.50
N ILE A 10 -25.43 32.52 -38.46
CA ILE A 10 -26.27 32.68 -39.66
C ILE A 10 -26.94 34.05 -39.56
N GLN A 11 -26.21 35.09 -39.97
CA GLN A 11 -26.84 36.29 -40.54
C GLN A 11 -27.11 35.95 -42.01
N SER A 12 -28.33 35.49 -42.30
CA SER A 12 -28.84 35.44 -43.67
C SER A 12 -29.25 36.86 -44.05
N SER A 13 -28.45 37.49 -44.90
CA SER A 13 -28.75 38.74 -45.58
C SER A 13 -30.05 38.63 -46.37
N GLU A 14 -30.99 39.52 -46.08
CA GLU A 14 -32.10 39.91 -46.94
C GLU A 14 -31.56 40.60 -48.21
N SER A 15 -31.12 39.83 -49.21
CA SER A 15 -30.91 40.35 -50.56
C SER A 15 -30.82 39.18 -51.54
N GLU A 16 -31.59 39.25 -52.62
CA GLU A 16 -31.48 38.41 -53.83
C GLU A 16 -32.06 36.99 -53.77
N ARG A 17 -33.38 36.90 -53.86
CA ARG A 17 -34.07 35.79 -54.55
C ARG A 17 -35.04 36.34 -55.59
N ASN A 18 -34.50 36.94 -56.65
CA ASN A 18 -35.23 37.08 -57.92
C ASN A 18 -35.06 35.76 -58.67
N ILE A 19 -36.06 34.89 -58.60
CA ILE A 19 -36.07 33.63 -59.34
C ILE A 19 -36.46 33.95 -60.79
N ASN A 20 -35.45 34.06 -61.65
CA ASN A 20 -35.64 34.15 -63.09
C ASN A 20 -36.00 32.76 -63.64
N LEU A 21 -37.11 32.66 -64.37
CA LEU A 21 -37.79 31.41 -64.74
C LEU A 21 -37.05 30.53 -65.79
N ASP A 22 -35.80 30.83 -66.14
CA ASP A 22 -35.08 30.23 -67.28
C ASP A 22 -33.85 29.36 -66.90
N GLN A 23 -33.69 28.98 -65.62
CA GLN A 23 -32.59 28.08 -65.20
C GLN A 23 -33.11 26.78 -64.59
N GLN A 24 -33.50 25.84 -65.44
CA GLN A 24 -33.86 24.46 -65.06
C GLN A 24 -32.67 23.61 -64.55
N THR A 25 -31.53 24.21 -64.17
CA THR A 25 -30.27 23.48 -63.89
C THR A 25 -29.49 23.97 -62.66
N GLN A 26 -30.09 24.75 -61.75
CA GLN A 26 -29.44 25.16 -60.49
C GLN A 26 -30.38 25.14 -59.26
N LEU A 27 -31.28 24.16 -59.19
CA LEU A 27 -32.06 23.85 -57.99
C LEU A 27 -31.79 22.41 -57.57
N ASP A 28 -30.55 22.13 -57.18
CA ASP A 28 -30.23 20.89 -56.46
C ASP A 28 -29.39 21.22 -55.21
N PRO A 29 -29.99 21.87 -54.18
CA PRO A 29 -29.46 21.75 -52.84
C PRO A 29 -29.74 20.32 -52.38
N HIS A 30 -28.65 19.58 -52.11
CA HIS A 30 -28.59 18.25 -51.50
C HIS A 30 -29.93 17.64 -51.02
N GLY A 31 -30.56 16.81 -51.86
CA GLY A 31 -31.63 15.88 -51.44
C GLY A 31 -33.02 16.47 -51.13
N GLU A 32 -33.23 17.77 -51.36
CA GLU A 32 -34.53 18.42 -51.14
C GLU A 32 -35.48 18.25 -52.34
N ALA A 33 -36.75 17.96 -52.09
CA ALA A 33 -37.81 17.95 -53.11
C ALA A 33 -38.51 19.32 -53.15
N ILE A 34 -38.55 19.95 -54.32
CA ILE A 34 -39.05 21.32 -54.48
C ILE A 34 -40.23 21.35 -55.46
N ALA A 35 -41.29 22.08 -55.10
CA ALA A 35 -42.43 22.38 -55.95
C ALA A 35 -42.84 23.86 -55.81
N LEU A 36 -42.92 24.58 -56.93
CA LEU A 36 -43.35 25.99 -56.99
C LEU A 36 -44.68 26.11 -57.71
N PHE A 37 -45.61 26.81 -57.06
CA PHE A 37 -46.95 27.07 -57.53
C PHE A 37 -47.13 28.56 -57.83
N ASP A 38 -47.84 28.91 -58.91
CA ASP A 38 -48.18 30.30 -59.22
C ASP A 38 -49.34 30.84 -58.36
N ALA A 39 -49.73 32.10 -58.55
CA ALA A 39 -50.86 32.73 -57.86
C ALA A 39 -52.23 32.09 -58.15
N ALA A 40 -52.32 31.22 -59.17
CA ALA A 40 -53.49 30.39 -59.44
C ALA A 40 -53.35 28.96 -58.85
N ASN A 41 -52.36 28.76 -57.97
CA ASN A 41 -51.97 27.52 -57.32
C ASN A 41 -51.69 26.36 -58.29
N ARG A 42 -51.19 26.66 -59.50
CA ARG A 42 -50.76 25.63 -60.46
C ARG A 42 -49.27 25.41 -60.40
N LEU A 43 -48.86 24.14 -60.53
CA LEU A 43 -47.45 23.78 -60.50
C LEU A 43 -46.70 24.36 -61.72
N VAL A 44 -45.67 25.16 -61.47
CA VAL A 44 -44.84 25.79 -62.50
C VAL A 44 -43.44 25.19 -62.55
N VAL A 45 -42.83 24.92 -61.39
CA VAL A 45 -41.49 24.34 -61.29
C VAL A 45 -41.51 23.17 -60.32
N PHE A 46 -40.83 22.09 -60.66
CA PHE A 46 -40.56 20.97 -59.76
C PHE A 46 -39.21 20.34 -60.11
N ASN A 47 -38.52 19.75 -59.13
CA ASN A 47 -37.26 19.03 -59.37
C ASN A 47 -37.46 17.51 -59.45
N GLN A 48 -36.38 16.80 -59.80
CA GLN A 48 -36.41 15.34 -59.95
C GLN A 48 -36.71 14.63 -58.62
N GLN A 49 -36.19 15.15 -57.51
CA GLN A 49 -36.42 14.59 -56.17
C GLN A 49 -37.90 14.63 -55.77
N PHE A 50 -38.64 15.69 -56.14
CA PHE A 50 -40.09 15.77 -55.93
C PHE A 50 -40.86 14.65 -56.66
N CYS A 51 -40.44 14.27 -57.86
CA CYS A 51 -41.04 13.13 -58.56
C CYS A 51 -40.69 11.79 -57.86
N GLN A 52 -39.44 11.64 -57.43
CA GLN A 52 -38.93 10.38 -56.85
C GLN A 52 -39.51 10.10 -55.47
N ASN A 53 -39.70 11.12 -54.63
CA ASN A 53 -40.20 10.95 -53.27
C ASN A 53 -41.60 10.33 -53.20
N TRP A 54 -42.43 10.56 -54.22
CA TRP A 54 -43.83 10.11 -54.25
C TRP A 54 -44.23 9.34 -55.52
N GLY A 55 -43.27 8.93 -56.34
CA GLY A 55 -43.54 8.17 -57.57
C GLY A 55 -44.38 8.91 -58.62
N LEU A 56 -44.32 10.24 -58.66
CA LEU A 56 -45.14 11.06 -59.57
C LEU A 56 -44.55 11.09 -60.98
N HIS A 57 -45.40 10.96 -62.00
CA HIS A 57 -44.97 11.01 -63.39
C HIS A 57 -44.70 12.44 -63.87
N SER A 58 -43.45 12.72 -64.30
CA SER A 58 -43.03 14.05 -64.77
C SER A 58 -43.85 14.58 -65.96
N ASN A 59 -44.34 13.69 -66.84
CA ASN A 59 -45.20 14.07 -67.97
C ASN A 59 -46.56 14.64 -67.54
N TRP A 60 -47.08 14.17 -66.41
CA TRP A 60 -48.33 14.69 -65.83
C TRP A 60 -48.09 16.02 -65.12
N LEU A 61 -47.02 16.12 -64.31
CA LEU A 61 -46.67 17.36 -63.62
C LEU A 61 -46.38 18.53 -64.59
N LYS A 62 -45.84 18.25 -65.78
CA LYS A 62 -45.63 19.26 -66.85
C LYS A 62 -46.94 19.85 -67.40
N GLN A 63 -48.10 19.24 -67.14
CA GLN A 63 -49.42 19.77 -67.53
C GLN A 63 -49.91 20.86 -66.58
N LYS A 64 -49.09 21.24 -65.57
CA LYS A 64 -49.39 22.27 -64.57
C LYS A 64 -50.68 21.99 -63.77
N PRO A 65 -50.79 20.81 -63.12
CA PRO A 65 -51.94 20.49 -62.26
C PRO A 65 -52.06 21.47 -61.10
N HIS A 66 -53.28 21.59 -60.55
CA HIS A 66 -53.52 22.40 -59.35
C HIS A 66 -52.90 21.71 -58.12
N TYR A 67 -52.45 22.47 -57.12
CA TYR A 67 -51.74 21.91 -55.96
C TYR A 67 -52.56 20.83 -55.22
N GLU A 68 -53.88 21.00 -55.08
CA GLU A 68 -54.78 19.99 -54.49
C GLU A 68 -54.75 18.67 -55.27
N GLU A 69 -54.65 18.71 -56.60
CA GLU A 69 -54.57 17.51 -57.45
C GLU A 69 -53.23 16.79 -57.25
N VAL A 70 -52.13 17.55 -57.10
CA VAL A 70 -50.80 17.02 -56.81
C VAL A 70 -50.76 16.28 -55.49
N PHE A 71 -51.26 16.91 -54.42
CA PHE A 71 -51.24 16.29 -53.09
C PHE A 71 -52.30 15.19 -52.94
N ALA A 72 -53.43 15.26 -53.65
CA ALA A 72 -54.41 14.17 -53.69
C ALA A 72 -53.84 12.92 -54.37
N GLU A 73 -53.01 13.08 -55.42
CA GLU A 73 -52.33 11.95 -56.05
C GLU A 73 -51.31 11.30 -55.09
N ILE A 74 -50.62 12.08 -54.25
CA ILE A 74 -49.71 11.55 -53.21
C ILE A 74 -50.46 10.65 -52.20
N VAL A 75 -51.65 11.06 -51.78
CA VAL A 75 -52.54 10.25 -50.92
C VAL A 75 -53.01 8.99 -51.65
N LYS A 76 -53.38 9.12 -52.92
CA LYS A 76 -53.85 7.99 -53.75
C LYS A 76 -52.77 6.95 -54.03
N GLN A 77 -51.52 7.38 -54.17
CA GLN A 77 -50.34 6.49 -54.25
C GLN A 77 -50.00 5.85 -52.88
N GLY A 78 -50.67 6.27 -51.81
CA GLY A 78 -50.62 5.65 -50.50
C GLY A 78 -49.56 6.21 -49.57
N TYR A 79 -48.80 7.24 -49.96
CA TYR A 79 -47.69 7.79 -49.16
C TYR A 79 -48.16 8.61 -47.95
N TRP A 80 -49.28 9.33 -48.08
CA TRP A 80 -49.86 10.15 -47.00
C TRP A 80 -51.22 9.61 -46.56
N SER A 81 -51.51 9.71 -45.27
CA SER A 81 -52.85 9.49 -44.75
C SER A 81 -53.79 10.68 -45.07
N GLN A 82 -55.11 10.44 -45.04
CA GLN A 82 -56.11 11.52 -45.20
C GLN A 82 -55.94 12.59 -44.11
N THR A 83 -55.44 12.22 -42.93
CA THR A 83 -55.16 13.12 -41.81
C THR A 83 -53.97 14.03 -42.11
N GLU A 84 -52.85 13.47 -42.57
CA GLU A 84 -51.65 14.25 -42.95
C GLU A 84 -51.95 15.21 -44.11
N TYR A 85 -52.70 14.74 -45.10
CA TYR A 85 -53.14 15.56 -46.23
C TYR A 85 -53.98 16.77 -45.80
N ALA A 86 -54.99 16.54 -44.95
CA ALA A 86 -55.83 17.62 -44.44
C ALA A 86 -55.03 18.62 -43.57
N GLN A 87 -54.11 18.12 -42.74
CA GLN A 87 -53.23 18.95 -41.92
C GLN A 87 -52.29 19.80 -42.79
N PHE A 88 -51.70 19.21 -43.82
CA PHE A 88 -50.79 19.89 -44.72
C PHE A 88 -51.51 20.98 -45.54
N LEU A 89 -52.67 20.67 -46.13
CA LEU A 89 -53.44 21.66 -46.90
C LEU A 89 -53.93 22.83 -46.05
N SER A 90 -54.40 22.56 -44.83
CA SER A 90 -54.82 23.59 -43.87
C SER A 90 -53.67 24.56 -43.55
N ALA A 91 -52.48 24.00 -43.37
CA ALA A 91 -51.30 24.77 -43.02
C ALA A 91 -50.75 25.60 -44.18
N VAL A 92 -50.80 25.10 -45.42
CA VAL A 92 -50.43 25.85 -46.63
C VAL A 92 -51.44 26.97 -46.94
N ALA A 93 -52.72 26.78 -46.59
CA ALA A 93 -53.78 27.77 -46.83
C ALA A 93 -53.84 28.88 -45.76
N SER A 94 -53.24 28.68 -44.59
CA SER A 94 -53.29 29.62 -43.45
C SER A 94 -52.02 30.47 -43.37
N PRO A 95 -52.11 31.81 -43.51
CA PRO A 95 -50.96 32.72 -43.44
C PRO A 95 -50.36 32.84 -42.03
N GLU A 96 -51.03 32.31 -41.00
CA GLU A 96 -50.55 32.30 -39.62
C GLU A 96 -49.71 31.05 -39.26
N THR A 97 -49.57 30.08 -40.18
CA THR A 97 -48.89 28.82 -39.86
C THR A 97 -47.38 28.97 -39.83
N THR A 98 -46.76 28.56 -38.73
CA THR A 98 -45.30 28.47 -38.59
C THR A 98 -44.79 27.17 -39.21
N PHE A 99 -44.03 27.29 -40.29
CA PHE A 99 -43.24 26.20 -40.87
C PHE A 99 -41.94 25.97 -40.05
N PRO A 100 -41.39 24.75 -40.01
CA PRO A 100 -41.76 23.57 -40.81
C PRO A 100 -42.89 22.71 -40.24
N ILE A 101 -43.53 21.93 -41.12
CA ILE A 101 -44.50 20.88 -40.79
C ILE A 101 -43.83 19.52 -40.93
N TYR A 102 -44.10 18.62 -39.99
CA TYR A 102 -43.59 17.25 -40.03
C TYR A 102 -44.66 16.28 -40.50
N ILE A 103 -44.32 15.44 -41.47
CA ILE A 103 -45.20 14.42 -42.04
C ILE A 103 -44.49 13.07 -41.90
N GLU A 104 -45.13 12.13 -41.20
CA GLU A 104 -44.70 10.73 -41.18
C GLU A 104 -45.44 10.00 -42.29
N GLN A 105 -44.70 9.56 -43.31
CA GLN A 105 -45.26 8.81 -44.43
C GLN A 105 -45.56 7.37 -44.02
N THR A 106 -46.51 6.76 -44.71
CA THR A 106 -46.91 5.36 -44.49
C THR A 106 -45.80 4.34 -44.78
N ASP A 107 -44.80 4.72 -45.58
CA ASP A 107 -43.61 3.91 -45.87
C ASP A 107 -42.49 4.06 -44.81
N GLY A 108 -42.74 4.84 -43.76
CA GLY A 108 -41.84 5.03 -42.62
C GLY A 108 -40.79 6.14 -42.82
N LYS A 109 -40.95 6.99 -43.84
CA LYS A 109 -40.15 8.21 -44.01
C LYS A 109 -40.69 9.37 -43.20
N PHE A 110 -39.80 10.22 -42.71
CA PHE A 110 -40.14 11.48 -42.05
C PHE A 110 -39.78 12.64 -42.97
N ILE A 111 -40.79 13.36 -43.44
CA ILE A 111 -40.63 14.52 -44.31
C ILE A 111 -40.87 15.79 -43.52
N GLU A 112 -39.96 16.74 -43.65
CA GLU A 112 -40.10 18.10 -43.16
C GLU A 112 -40.47 19.02 -44.32
N ALA A 113 -41.61 19.68 -44.24
CA ALA A 113 -42.11 20.57 -45.29
C ALA A 113 -42.01 22.04 -44.87
N TYR A 114 -41.52 22.87 -45.78
CA TYR A 114 -41.42 24.33 -45.66
C TYR A 114 -42.23 24.98 -46.78
N CYS A 115 -42.98 26.03 -46.48
CA CYS A 115 -43.65 26.86 -47.47
C CYS A 115 -43.20 28.31 -47.30
N SER A 116 -42.95 29.00 -48.41
CA SER A 116 -42.70 30.43 -48.42
C SER A 116 -43.37 31.08 -49.63
N ASP A 117 -43.87 32.29 -49.44
CA ASP A 117 -44.47 33.07 -50.51
C ASP A 117 -43.39 33.59 -51.48
N THR A 118 -43.73 33.68 -52.75
CA THR A 118 -42.89 34.25 -53.82
C THR A 118 -43.30 35.69 -54.11
N SER A 119 -42.43 36.47 -54.76
CA SER A 119 -42.69 37.88 -55.10
C SER A 119 -43.95 38.09 -55.95
N ASP A 120 -44.36 37.06 -56.70
CA ASP A 120 -45.45 37.12 -57.68
C ASP A 120 -46.75 36.49 -57.15
N ALA A 121 -46.92 36.46 -55.82
CA ALA A 121 -48.09 35.90 -55.12
C ALA A 121 -48.35 34.39 -55.33
N GLY A 122 -47.32 33.63 -55.76
CA GLY A 122 -47.31 32.16 -55.73
C GLY A 122 -46.55 31.61 -54.51
N ASN A 123 -46.50 30.29 -54.35
CA ASN A 123 -45.88 29.63 -53.18
C ASN A 123 -44.81 28.64 -53.61
N ILE A 124 -43.66 28.62 -52.93
CA ILE A 124 -42.66 27.55 -53.07
C ILE A 124 -42.72 26.64 -51.84
N ILE A 125 -42.82 25.35 -52.10
CA ILE A 125 -42.86 24.30 -51.09
C ILE A 125 -41.62 23.42 -51.24
N THR A 126 -40.87 23.28 -50.16
CA THR A 126 -39.66 22.45 -50.07
C THR A 126 -39.87 21.33 -49.08
N PHE A 127 -39.47 20.12 -49.44
CA PHE A 127 -39.63 18.91 -48.64
C PHE A 127 -38.27 18.26 -48.43
N LEU A 128 -37.89 18.10 -47.17
CA LEU A 128 -36.63 17.48 -46.75
C LEU A 128 -36.90 16.12 -46.12
N ASP A 129 -36.24 15.06 -46.62
CA ASP A 129 -36.27 13.75 -45.97
C ASP A 129 -35.33 13.76 -44.75
N ILE A 130 -35.91 13.76 -43.56
CA ILE A 130 -35.19 13.78 -42.28
C ILE A 130 -35.16 12.40 -41.60
N THR A 131 -35.46 11.32 -42.33
CA THR A 131 -35.59 9.96 -41.77
C THR A 131 -34.31 9.52 -41.06
N GLU A 132 -33.15 9.66 -41.69
CA GLU A 132 -31.86 9.30 -41.07
C GLU A 132 -31.54 10.18 -39.86
N HIS A 133 -31.86 11.47 -39.94
CA HIS A 133 -31.66 12.41 -38.83
C HIS A 133 -32.52 12.04 -37.62
N ARG A 134 -33.82 11.76 -37.83
CA ARG A 134 -34.75 11.30 -36.78
C ARG A 134 -34.32 9.97 -36.17
N ARG A 135 -33.89 9.00 -36.99
CA ARG A 135 -33.37 7.71 -36.49
C ARG A 135 -32.09 7.89 -35.67
N SER A 136 -31.16 8.73 -36.14
CA SER A 136 -29.92 9.04 -35.43
C SER A 136 -30.18 9.77 -34.11
N GLN A 137 -31.12 10.71 -34.10
CA GLN A 137 -31.53 11.43 -32.88
C GLN A 137 -32.20 10.49 -31.87
N ALA A 138 -33.07 9.59 -32.32
CA ALA A 138 -33.69 8.59 -31.48
C ALA A 138 -32.65 7.63 -30.87
N HIS A 139 -31.69 7.17 -31.68
CA HIS A 139 -30.57 6.35 -31.22
C HIS A 139 -29.70 7.10 -30.20
N LEU A 140 -29.31 8.34 -30.47
CA LEU A 140 -28.53 9.17 -29.54
C LEU A 140 -29.30 9.40 -28.23
N SER A 141 -30.60 9.67 -28.29
CA SER A 141 -31.44 9.83 -27.10
C SER A 141 -31.50 8.55 -26.26
N ALA A 142 -31.61 7.38 -26.90
CA ALA A 142 -31.58 6.09 -26.22
C ALA A 142 -30.22 5.84 -25.55
N GLU A 143 -29.12 6.14 -26.26
CA GLU A 143 -27.76 5.99 -25.73
C GLU A 143 -27.48 6.94 -24.56
N LEU A 144 -27.91 8.20 -24.65
CA LEU A 144 -27.80 9.16 -23.54
C LEU A 144 -28.58 8.68 -22.30
N LYS A 145 -29.79 8.13 -22.48
CA LYS A 145 -30.56 7.53 -21.38
C LYS A 145 -29.84 6.34 -20.78
N ARG A 146 -29.25 5.46 -21.61
CA ARG A 146 -28.46 4.31 -21.18
C ARG A 146 -27.24 4.75 -20.37
N GLN A 147 -26.51 5.76 -20.83
CA GLN A 147 -25.34 6.30 -20.14
C GLN A 147 -25.71 6.95 -18.80
N ALA A 148 -26.72 7.82 -18.78
CA ALA A 148 -27.20 8.46 -17.55
C ALA A 148 -27.65 7.43 -16.50
N PHE A 149 -28.29 6.36 -16.96
CA PHE A 149 -28.70 5.24 -16.10
C PHE A 149 -27.49 4.51 -15.48
N LEU A 150 -26.47 4.17 -16.29
CA LEU A 150 -25.28 3.49 -15.78
C LEU A 150 -24.45 4.38 -14.85
N LEU A 151 -24.35 5.67 -15.14
CA LEU A 151 -23.71 6.64 -14.25
C LEU A 151 -24.43 6.72 -12.90
N GLY A 152 -25.77 6.81 -12.90
CA GLY A 152 -26.54 6.85 -11.66
C GLY A 152 -26.41 5.57 -10.81
N LEU A 153 -26.29 4.40 -11.46
CA LEU A 153 -25.98 3.15 -10.78
C LEU A 153 -24.56 3.17 -10.19
N MET A 154 -23.58 3.58 -10.98
CA MET A 154 -22.18 3.62 -10.58
C MET A 154 -21.96 4.52 -9.37
N GLU A 155 -22.54 5.74 -9.36
CA GLU A 155 -22.41 6.70 -8.25
C GLU A 155 -22.92 6.15 -6.91
N ARG A 156 -23.91 5.25 -6.96
CA ARG A 156 -24.49 4.62 -5.75
C ARG A 156 -23.69 3.41 -5.27
N ILE A 157 -23.13 2.63 -6.19
CA ILE A 157 -22.34 1.44 -5.87
C ILE A 157 -20.92 1.81 -5.44
N GLN A 158 -20.31 2.83 -6.05
CA GLN A 158 -18.89 3.16 -5.85
C GLN A 158 -18.46 3.38 -4.38
N PRO A 159 -19.23 4.06 -3.51
CA PRO A 159 -18.83 4.26 -2.12
C PRO A 159 -19.02 3.02 -1.24
N ALA A 160 -19.82 2.03 -1.68
CA ALA A 160 -20.10 0.84 -0.90
C ALA A 160 -18.90 -0.12 -0.92
N SER A 161 -18.53 -0.60 0.26
CA SER A 161 -17.44 -1.57 0.42
C SER A 161 -17.94 -2.95 0.83
N GLU A 162 -19.15 -3.03 1.37
CA GLU A 162 -19.78 -4.27 1.79
C GLU A 162 -20.67 -4.84 0.68
N LEU A 163 -20.65 -6.18 0.57
CA LEU A 163 -21.43 -6.92 -0.43
C LEU A 163 -22.93 -6.57 -0.35
N GLN A 164 -23.45 -6.46 0.88
CA GLN A 164 -24.87 -6.24 1.14
C GLN A 164 -25.30 -4.81 0.77
N GLU A 165 -24.46 -3.82 1.03
CA GLU A 165 -24.68 -2.42 0.62
C GLU A 165 -24.69 -2.28 -0.90
N ILE A 166 -23.71 -2.90 -1.57
CA ILE A 166 -23.62 -2.91 -3.05
C ILE A 166 -24.90 -3.49 -3.64
N GLY A 167 -25.34 -4.65 -3.13
CA GLY A 167 -26.57 -5.29 -3.55
C GLY A 167 -27.78 -4.37 -3.34
N HIS A 168 -27.94 -3.82 -2.13
CA HIS A 168 -29.09 -2.98 -1.78
C HIS A 168 -29.17 -1.70 -2.62
N PHE A 169 -28.07 -0.94 -2.73
CA PHE A 169 -28.06 0.29 -3.52
C PHE A 169 -28.29 0.04 -5.00
N ALA A 170 -27.71 -1.04 -5.54
CA ALA A 170 -27.94 -1.44 -6.92
C ALA A 170 -29.41 -1.82 -7.14
N LEU A 171 -29.95 -2.72 -6.31
CA LEU A 171 -31.30 -3.22 -6.45
C LEU A 171 -32.35 -2.10 -6.33
N SER A 172 -32.21 -1.23 -5.33
CA SER A 172 -33.13 -0.11 -5.13
C SER A 172 -33.14 0.85 -6.32
N TYR A 173 -31.95 1.16 -6.86
CA TYR A 173 -31.84 1.97 -8.07
C TYR A 173 -32.50 1.30 -9.28
N LEU A 174 -32.27 0.01 -9.48
CA LEU A 174 -32.81 -0.76 -10.61
C LEU A 174 -34.33 -0.87 -10.54
N ILE A 175 -34.88 -1.12 -9.36
CA ILE A 175 -36.33 -1.17 -9.13
C ILE A 175 -36.96 0.18 -9.46
N GLN A 176 -36.40 1.27 -8.94
CA GLN A 176 -36.90 2.63 -9.18
C GLN A 176 -36.82 3.01 -10.67
N ALA A 177 -35.68 2.75 -11.31
CA ALA A 177 -35.44 3.14 -12.69
C ALA A 177 -36.27 2.31 -13.70
N MET A 178 -36.51 1.04 -13.42
CA MET A 178 -37.30 0.14 -14.29
C MET A 178 -38.79 0.14 -13.96
N GLY A 179 -39.21 0.71 -12.83
CA GLY A 179 -40.59 0.62 -12.34
C GLY A 179 -40.99 -0.81 -12.00
N ALA A 180 -40.05 -1.58 -11.44
CA ALA A 180 -40.29 -2.95 -11.00
C ALA A 180 -41.09 -2.96 -9.69
N ALA A 181 -41.97 -3.94 -9.46
CA ALA A 181 -42.69 -4.05 -8.19
C ALA A 181 -41.97 -4.96 -7.19
N PHE A 182 -41.07 -5.81 -7.67
CA PHE A 182 -40.23 -6.69 -6.87
C PHE A 182 -38.89 -6.93 -7.58
N GLY A 183 -37.83 -7.10 -6.80
CA GLY A 183 -36.58 -7.64 -7.30
C GLY A 183 -35.72 -8.26 -6.22
N ASP A 184 -34.79 -9.10 -6.64
CA ASP A 184 -33.78 -9.66 -5.75
C ASP A 184 -32.45 -9.87 -6.48
N VAL A 185 -31.36 -9.81 -5.71
CA VAL A 185 -30.02 -10.15 -6.15
C VAL A 185 -29.58 -11.40 -5.41
N LYS A 186 -29.17 -12.43 -6.15
CA LYS A 186 -28.59 -13.66 -5.61
C LYS A 186 -27.13 -13.81 -6.01
N VAL A 187 -26.31 -14.35 -5.11
CA VAL A 187 -24.91 -14.70 -5.32
C VAL A 187 -24.75 -16.21 -5.14
N ILE A 188 -23.93 -16.83 -5.99
CA ILE A 188 -23.70 -18.27 -6.02
C ILE A 188 -22.48 -18.59 -5.15
N SER A 189 -22.64 -19.52 -4.19
CA SER A 189 -21.58 -19.84 -3.21
C SER A 189 -20.55 -20.86 -3.69
N SER A 190 -20.90 -21.75 -4.62
CA SER A 190 -20.02 -22.82 -5.12
C SER A 190 -20.38 -23.25 -6.54
N ASN A 191 -19.46 -23.93 -7.21
CA ASN A 191 -19.66 -24.47 -8.56
C ASN A 191 -20.05 -25.96 -8.50
N GLY A 192 -20.97 -26.40 -9.36
CA GLY A 192 -21.36 -27.81 -9.49
C GLY A 192 -22.68 -28.16 -8.79
N GLN A 193 -22.88 -29.44 -8.45
CA GLN A 193 -24.17 -29.95 -7.92
C GLN A 193 -24.50 -29.49 -6.49
N GLU A 194 -23.51 -28.96 -5.76
CA GLU A 194 -23.68 -28.36 -4.42
C GLU A 194 -23.90 -26.83 -4.47
N ALA A 195 -24.04 -26.26 -5.67
CA ALA A 195 -24.24 -24.83 -5.83
C ALA A 195 -25.54 -24.37 -5.17
N LEU A 196 -25.45 -23.27 -4.41
CA LEU A 196 -26.57 -22.65 -3.72
C LEU A 196 -26.61 -21.16 -4.06
N ALA A 197 -27.76 -20.69 -4.56
CA ALA A 197 -27.99 -19.28 -4.84
C ALA A 197 -28.53 -18.60 -3.59
N HIS A 198 -27.66 -17.88 -2.88
CA HIS A 198 -28.00 -17.12 -1.67
C HIS A 198 -28.51 -15.73 -2.02
N VAL A 199 -29.53 -15.27 -1.33
CA VAL A 199 -30.03 -13.90 -1.51
C VAL A 199 -29.06 -12.93 -0.84
N LEU A 200 -28.51 -12.04 -1.66
CA LEU A 200 -27.68 -10.94 -1.22
C LEU A 200 -28.56 -9.81 -0.68
N THR A 201 -29.62 -9.50 -1.43
CA THR A 201 -30.62 -8.50 -1.06
C THR A 201 -31.91 -8.78 -1.81
N ASN A 202 -33.03 -8.36 -1.24
CA ASN A 202 -34.32 -8.32 -1.93
C ASN A 202 -35.04 -7.02 -1.57
N GLU A 203 -35.91 -6.57 -2.45
CA GLU A 203 -36.71 -5.38 -2.22
C GLU A 203 -38.09 -5.58 -2.85
N VAL A 204 -39.11 -5.27 -2.04
CA VAL A 204 -40.52 -5.46 -2.38
C VAL A 204 -41.20 -4.10 -2.29
N SER A 205 -41.83 -3.66 -3.39
CA SER A 205 -42.55 -2.38 -3.40
C SER A 205 -43.81 -2.44 -2.52
N GLY A 206 -44.22 -1.29 -1.97
CA GLY A 206 -45.48 -1.18 -1.21
C GLY A 206 -46.71 -1.59 -2.05
N GLN A 207 -46.67 -1.38 -3.37
CA GLN A 207 -47.72 -1.82 -4.29
C GLN A 207 -47.81 -3.36 -4.36
N PHE A 208 -46.68 -4.06 -4.32
CA PHE A 208 -46.64 -5.52 -4.30
C PHE A 208 -47.21 -6.07 -2.98
N VAL A 209 -46.83 -5.47 -1.84
CA VAL A 209 -47.39 -5.82 -0.52
C VAL A 209 -48.90 -5.59 -0.48
N ALA A 210 -49.36 -4.45 -1.01
CA ALA A 210 -50.79 -4.15 -1.09
C ALA A 210 -51.57 -5.12 -2.00
N THR A 211 -50.92 -5.72 -3.01
CA THR A 211 -51.57 -6.64 -3.95
C THR A 211 -51.75 -8.04 -3.35
N TYR A 212 -50.79 -8.55 -2.58
CA TYR A 212 -50.76 -9.94 -2.12
C TYR A 212 -50.84 -10.14 -0.61
N GLY A 213 -50.77 -9.05 0.16
CA GLY A 213 -50.84 -9.06 1.62
C GLY A 213 -49.50 -9.37 2.30
N GLU A 214 -49.32 -8.81 3.49
CA GLU A 214 -48.06 -8.91 4.26
C GLU A 214 -47.65 -10.34 4.60
N ALA A 215 -48.62 -11.23 4.89
CA ALA A 215 -48.34 -12.61 5.28
C ALA A 215 -47.67 -13.43 4.16
N VAL A 216 -48.15 -13.25 2.92
CA VAL A 216 -47.62 -13.94 1.73
C VAL A 216 -46.21 -13.44 1.39
N VAL A 217 -46.00 -12.13 1.50
CA VAL A 217 -44.68 -11.52 1.29
C VAL A 217 -43.68 -12.01 2.34
N ALA A 218 -44.08 -12.08 3.62
CA ALA A 218 -43.20 -12.56 4.68
C ALA A 218 -42.80 -14.04 4.52
N GLU A 219 -43.70 -14.89 4.01
CA GLU A 219 -43.38 -16.28 3.69
C GLU A 219 -42.40 -16.39 2.52
N MET A 220 -42.60 -15.58 1.48
CA MET A 220 -41.71 -15.49 0.32
C MET A 220 -40.29 -15.04 0.72
N THR A 221 -40.15 -14.01 1.56
CA THR A 221 -38.85 -13.52 2.05
C THR A 221 -38.11 -14.59 2.87
N LYS A 222 -38.82 -15.31 3.75
CA LYS A 222 -38.23 -16.42 4.52
C LYS A 222 -37.68 -17.55 3.65
N LEU A 223 -38.28 -17.77 2.48
CA LEU A 223 -37.83 -18.78 1.52
C LEU A 223 -36.63 -18.28 0.71
N LEU A 224 -36.61 -17.00 0.35
CA LEU A 224 -35.46 -16.33 -0.26
C LEU A 224 -34.22 -16.43 0.63
N ASP A 225 -34.36 -16.24 1.94
CA ASP A 225 -33.25 -16.32 2.90
C ASP A 225 -32.64 -17.73 3.03
N ARG A 226 -33.40 -18.79 2.69
CA ARG A 226 -32.89 -20.18 2.70
C ARG A 226 -31.99 -20.51 1.50
N GLY A 227 -32.01 -19.66 0.47
CA GLY A 227 -31.33 -19.89 -0.80
C GLY A 227 -32.01 -20.93 -1.68
N ILE A 228 -31.64 -20.95 -2.97
CA ILE A 228 -32.20 -21.85 -3.98
C ILE A 228 -31.12 -22.86 -4.41
N PRO A 229 -31.26 -24.16 -4.10
CA PRO A 229 -30.28 -25.19 -4.47
C PRO A 229 -30.20 -25.42 -5.99
N TYR A 230 -29.05 -25.92 -6.45
CA TYR A 230 -28.82 -26.31 -7.85
C TYR A 230 -29.93 -27.22 -8.39
N GLY A 231 -30.34 -26.95 -9.64
CA GLY A 231 -31.40 -27.69 -10.32
C GLY A 231 -32.84 -27.29 -9.93
N GLN A 232 -33.03 -26.37 -8.98
CA GLN A 232 -34.36 -25.87 -8.60
C GLN A 232 -34.61 -24.44 -9.09
N GLY A 233 -35.72 -24.23 -9.80
CA GLY A 233 -36.10 -22.90 -10.28
C GLY A 233 -35.46 -22.50 -11.60
N LEU A 234 -35.88 -21.35 -12.12
CA LEU A 234 -35.49 -20.86 -13.45
C LEU A 234 -34.13 -20.16 -13.50
N LEU A 235 -33.61 -19.72 -12.35
CA LEU A 235 -32.34 -19.01 -12.29
C LEU A 235 -31.17 -19.86 -12.80
N TRP A 236 -31.18 -21.18 -12.57
CA TRP A 236 -30.07 -22.05 -12.99
C TRP A 236 -29.95 -22.17 -14.50
N GLN A 237 -31.07 -22.04 -15.23
CA GLN A 237 -31.01 -21.94 -16.69
C GLN A 237 -30.25 -20.68 -17.13
N VAL A 238 -30.42 -19.56 -16.42
CA VAL A 238 -29.69 -18.31 -16.70
C VAL A 238 -28.21 -18.44 -16.33
N VAL A 239 -27.89 -19.12 -15.22
CA VAL A 239 -26.51 -19.41 -14.81
C VAL A 239 -25.80 -20.29 -15.85
N GLU A 240 -26.47 -21.32 -16.38
CA GLU A 240 -25.91 -22.25 -17.36
C GLU A 240 -25.78 -21.67 -18.76
N THR A 241 -26.76 -20.86 -19.19
CA THR A 241 -26.78 -20.29 -20.55
C THR A 241 -26.09 -18.95 -20.65
N ALA A 242 -25.87 -18.26 -19.52
CA ALA A 242 -25.42 -16.86 -19.46
C ALA A 242 -26.32 -15.89 -20.28
N THR A 243 -27.57 -16.26 -20.52
CA THR A 243 -28.55 -15.44 -21.25
C THR A 243 -29.73 -15.06 -20.36
N PRO A 244 -30.28 -13.84 -20.51
CA PRO A 244 -31.45 -13.44 -19.73
C PRO A 244 -32.68 -14.26 -20.12
N LEU A 245 -33.53 -14.55 -19.13
CA LEU A 245 -34.78 -15.28 -19.31
C LEU A 245 -35.97 -14.39 -18.95
N PHE A 246 -36.97 -14.36 -19.81
CA PHE A 246 -38.21 -13.61 -19.61
C PHE A 246 -39.39 -14.57 -19.52
N VAL A 247 -40.22 -14.39 -18.51
CA VAL A 247 -41.36 -15.28 -18.22
C VAL A 247 -42.61 -14.42 -18.06
N GLU A 248 -43.60 -14.58 -18.94
CA GLU A 248 -44.83 -13.77 -18.92
C GLU A 248 -45.85 -14.24 -17.86
N ASP A 249 -45.84 -15.53 -17.51
CA ASP A 249 -46.69 -16.14 -16.48
C ASP A 249 -45.85 -17.11 -15.63
N TYR A 250 -45.17 -16.58 -14.61
CA TYR A 250 -44.30 -17.39 -13.75
C TYR A 250 -45.11 -18.41 -12.95
N TYR A 251 -46.36 -18.09 -12.59
CA TYR A 251 -47.25 -18.97 -11.86
C TYR A 251 -47.45 -20.34 -12.54
N LYS A 252 -47.65 -20.34 -13.86
CA LYS A 252 -47.91 -21.58 -14.64
C LYS A 252 -46.66 -22.28 -15.14
N HIS A 253 -45.47 -21.73 -14.89
CA HIS A 253 -44.25 -22.29 -15.47
C HIS A 253 -43.87 -23.63 -14.81
N PRO A 254 -43.57 -24.70 -15.58
CA PRO A 254 -43.31 -26.04 -15.02
C PRO A 254 -42.11 -26.10 -14.08
N LYS A 255 -41.10 -25.27 -14.33
CA LYS A 255 -39.90 -25.11 -13.49
C LYS A 255 -40.01 -23.99 -12.43
N ALA A 256 -41.18 -23.36 -12.27
CA ALA A 256 -41.38 -22.38 -11.22
C ALA A 256 -41.25 -23.04 -9.85
N VAL A 257 -40.50 -22.39 -8.94
CA VAL A 257 -40.39 -22.85 -7.57
C VAL A 257 -41.77 -22.78 -6.92
N THR A 258 -42.27 -23.91 -6.42
CA THR A 258 -43.67 -24.09 -5.96
C THR A 258 -44.14 -23.02 -4.98
N ALA A 259 -43.25 -22.58 -4.10
CA ALA A 259 -43.57 -21.59 -3.08
C ALA A 259 -43.67 -20.14 -3.60
N PHE A 260 -43.17 -19.86 -4.81
CA PHE A 260 -43.29 -18.57 -5.49
C PHE A 260 -44.47 -18.52 -6.47
N ARG A 261 -45.36 -19.52 -6.44
CA ARG A 261 -46.60 -19.54 -7.24
C ARG A 261 -47.70 -18.66 -6.64
N HIS A 262 -47.67 -18.45 -5.33
CA HIS A 262 -48.59 -17.57 -4.62
C HIS A 262 -47.71 -16.60 -3.82
N PRO A 263 -47.40 -15.40 -4.35
CA PRO A 263 -48.21 -14.53 -5.20
C PRO A 263 -48.05 -14.77 -6.71
N GLY A 264 -49.09 -14.55 -7.51
CA GLY A 264 -49.05 -14.76 -8.97
C GLY A 264 -48.17 -13.75 -9.70
N ILE A 265 -46.84 -13.93 -9.61
CA ILE A 265 -45.81 -13.14 -10.28
C ILE A 265 -46.12 -13.09 -11.78
N GLY A 266 -46.30 -11.88 -12.31
CA GLY A 266 -46.61 -11.64 -13.73
C GLY A 266 -45.38 -11.77 -14.60
N GLN A 267 -44.93 -10.66 -15.19
CA GLN A 267 -43.73 -10.63 -16.05
C GLN A 267 -42.45 -10.60 -15.21
N LEU A 268 -41.70 -11.69 -15.24
CA LEU A 268 -40.42 -11.85 -14.54
C LEU A 268 -39.26 -11.84 -15.54
N GLY A 269 -38.30 -10.94 -15.32
CA GLY A 269 -37.00 -10.95 -15.97
C GLY A 269 -35.93 -11.51 -15.03
N ILE A 270 -35.14 -12.46 -15.52
CA ILE A 270 -34.01 -13.05 -14.80
C ILE A 270 -32.75 -12.77 -15.60
N PHE A 271 -31.78 -12.07 -15.00
CA PHE A 271 -30.58 -11.58 -15.66
C PHE A 271 -29.32 -12.15 -15.02
N PRO A 272 -28.34 -12.62 -15.81
CA PRO A 272 -27.08 -13.14 -15.28
C PRO A 272 -26.19 -11.99 -14.79
N ILE A 273 -25.51 -12.19 -13.66
CA ILE A 273 -24.47 -11.30 -13.14
C ILE A 273 -23.12 -11.99 -13.39
N PRO A 274 -22.40 -11.62 -14.48
CA PRO A 274 -21.10 -12.20 -14.79
C PRO A 274 -19.97 -11.53 -14.00
N ALA A 275 -18.97 -12.32 -13.62
CA ALA A 275 -17.65 -11.84 -13.20
C ALA A 275 -16.83 -11.35 -14.41
N ALA A 276 -15.64 -10.79 -14.14
CA ALA A 276 -14.76 -10.27 -15.18
C ALA A 276 -14.30 -11.35 -16.19
N ASP A 277 -14.22 -12.61 -15.76
CA ASP A 277 -13.84 -13.77 -16.60
C ASP A 277 -15.02 -14.34 -17.42
N GLY A 278 -16.23 -13.82 -17.23
CA GLY A 278 -17.46 -14.30 -17.86
C GLY A 278 -18.19 -15.40 -17.07
N THR A 279 -17.65 -15.87 -15.95
CA THR A 279 -18.35 -16.83 -15.06
C THR A 279 -19.55 -16.15 -14.41
N ILE A 280 -20.71 -16.82 -14.38
CA ILE A 280 -21.89 -16.27 -13.71
C ILE A 280 -21.75 -16.46 -12.20
N ILE A 281 -21.59 -15.35 -11.47
CA ILE A 281 -21.42 -15.33 -10.01
C ILE A 281 -22.71 -15.00 -9.27
N GLY A 282 -23.74 -14.56 -10.00
CA GLY A 282 -25.02 -14.20 -9.41
C GLY A 282 -26.13 -14.02 -10.45
N VAL A 283 -27.32 -13.72 -9.95
CA VAL A 283 -28.51 -13.49 -10.75
C VAL A 283 -29.30 -12.32 -10.18
N LEU A 284 -29.77 -11.44 -11.06
CA LEU A 284 -30.75 -10.39 -10.75
C LEU A 284 -32.13 -10.84 -11.22
N THR A 285 -33.14 -10.75 -10.36
CA THR A 285 -34.54 -10.94 -10.74
C THR A 285 -35.28 -9.62 -10.64
N LEU A 286 -36.16 -9.33 -11.59
CA LEU A 286 -37.02 -8.16 -11.58
C LEU A 286 -38.42 -8.54 -12.08
N GLU A 287 -39.45 -8.20 -11.31
CA GLU A 287 -40.84 -8.26 -11.74
C GLU A 287 -41.28 -6.88 -12.20
N SER A 288 -41.71 -6.78 -13.46
CA SER A 288 -42.22 -5.53 -14.03
C SER A 288 -43.71 -5.62 -14.27
N ARG A 289 -44.42 -4.54 -13.94
CA ARG A 289 -45.85 -4.33 -14.25
C ARG A 289 -46.07 -3.22 -15.27
N SER A 290 -44.99 -2.76 -15.89
CA SER A 290 -45.02 -1.71 -16.89
C SER A 290 -45.61 -2.20 -18.21
N LEU A 291 -46.20 -1.30 -18.98
CA LEU A 291 -46.62 -1.56 -20.37
C LEU A 291 -45.42 -1.84 -21.30
N ARG A 292 -44.20 -1.44 -20.91
CA ARG A 292 -42.96 -1.72 -21.64
C ARG A 292 -42.32 -2.99 -21.12
N LYS A 293 -42.04 -3.96 -22.00
CA LYS A 293 -41.46 -5.25 -21.60
C LYS A 293 -39.97 -5.11 -21.35
N LEU A 294 -39.47 -5.77 -20.29
CA LEU A 294 -38.04 -5.78 -19.94
C LEU A 294 -37.12 -6.34 -21.05
N GLN A 295 -37.68 -7.11 -21.98
CA GLN A 295 -37.00 -7.69 -23.14
C GLN A 295 -36.86 -6.72 -24.33
N ASP A 296 -37.55 -5.58 -24.30
CA ASP A 296 -37.52 -4.63 -25.40
C ASP A 296 -36.29 -3.70 -25.29
N ALA A 297 -35.66 -3.39 -26.42
CA ALA A 297 -34.61 -2.38 -26.46
C ALA A 297 -35.20 -0.98 -26.16
N PRO A 298 -34.55 -0.13 -25.34
CA PRO A 298 -33.18 -0.28 -24.79
C PRO A 298 -33.11 -0.89 -23.38
N GLN A 299 -34.22 -1.37 -22.79
CA GLN A 299 -34.27 -1.79 -21.37
C GLN A 299 -33.42 -3.01 -21.08
N GLN A 300 -33.46 -4.03 -21.96
CA GLN A 300 -32.64 -5.23 -21.82
C GLN A 300 -31.14 -4.89 -21.82
N ASP A 301 -30.70 -4.02 -22.72
CA ASP A 301 -29.28 -3.62 -22.84
C ASP A 301 -28.80 -2.85 -21.60
N MET A 302 -29.66 -1.97 -21.06
CA MET A 302 -29.41 -1.26 -19.82
C MET A 302 -29.23 -2.22 -18.65
N LEU A 303 -30.13 -3.19 -18.49
CA LEU A 303 -30.08 -4.17 -17.40
C LEU A 303 -28.89 -5.12 -17.51
N MET A 304 -28.57 -5.59 -18.72
CA MET A 304 -27.38 -6.42 -18.94
C MET A 304 -26.09 -5.65 -18.62
N ALA A 305 -26.02 -4.36 -18.96
CA ALA A 305 -24.88 -3.52 -18.60
C ALA A 305 -24.80 -3.26 -17.08
N ALA A 306 -25.94 -3.07 -16.41
CA ALA A 306 -26.01 -2.96 -14.96
C ALA A 306 -25.55 -4.25 -14.26
N CYS A 307 -25.98 -5.43 -14.74
CA CYS A 307 -25.55 -6.71 -14.18
C CYS A 307 -24.05 -6.94 -14.32
N ARG A 308 -23.43 -6.53 -15.44
CA ARG A 308 -21.95 -6.56 -15.58
C ARG A 308 -21.26 -5.66 -14.55
N MET A 309 -21.77 -4.44 -14.36
CA MET A 309 -21.22 -3.50 -13.38
C MET A 309 -21.36 -4.05 -11.95
N LEU A 310 -22.51 -4.63 -11.64
CA LEU A 310 -22.77 -5.26 -10.35
C LEU A 310 -21.84 -6.46 -10.10
N GLY A 311 -21.57 -7.27 -11.13
CA GLY A 311 -20.65 -8.40 -11.03
C GLY A 311 -19.22 -7.97 -10.68
N VAL A 312 -18.70 -6.95 -11.37
CA VAL A 312 -17.38 -6.38 -11.05
C VAL A 312 -17.34 -5.81 -9.63
N ALA A 313 -18.41 -5.15 -9.18
CA ALA A 313 -18.49 -4.60 -7.82
C ALA A 313 -18.52 -5.69 -6.74
N ILE A 314 -19.32 -6.74 -6.95
CA ILE A 314 -19.41 -7.91 -6.05
C ILE A 314 -18.06 -8.62 -5.96
N GLU A 315 -17.41 -8.89 -7.10
CA GLU A 315 -16.10 -9.54 -7.15
C GLU A 315 -15.04 -8.73 -6.39
N ARG A 316 -15.03 -7.40 -6.60
CA ARG A 316 -14.13 -6.49 -5.88
C ARG A 316 -14.36 -6.55 -4.37
N ALA A 317 -15.60 -6.48 -3.91
CA ALA A 317 -15.91 -6.53 -2.48
C ALA A 317 -15.51 -7.88 -1.86
N GLN A 318 -15.79 -8.99 -2.54
CA GLN A 318 -15.37 -10.33 -2.08
C GLN A 318 -13.84 -10.49 -2.03
N ALA A 319 -13.11 -9.92 -2.99
CA ALA A 319 -11.65 -9.95 -2.99
C ALA A 319 -11.08 -9.09 -1.85
N GLN A 320 -11.65 -7.91 -1.62
CA GLN A 320 -11.22 -7.00 -0.55
C GLN A 320 -11.45 -7.61 0.83
N GLU A 321 -12.60 -8.26 1.07
CA GLU A 321 -12.88 -8.91 2.34
C GLU A 321 -11.98 -10.12 2.58
N ARG A 322 -11.74 -10.95 1.55
CA ARG A 322 -10.78 -12.06 1.64
C ARG A 322 -9.37 -11.56 2.00
N LEU A 323 -8.93 -10.47 1.38
CA LEU A 323 -7.62 -9.88 1.68
C LEU A 323 -7.56 -9.35 3.12
N ARG A 324 -8.63 -8.70 3.59
CA ARG A 324 -8.73 -8.19 4.95
C ARG A 324 -8.65 -9.33 5.98
N GLN A 325 -9.34 -10.43 5.73
CA GLN A 325 -9.31 -11.60 6.61
C GLN A 325 -7.92 -12.25 6.64
N ILE A 326 -7.30 -12.46 5.48
CA ILE A 326 -5.94 -13.02 5.38
C ILE A 326 -4.93 -12.14 6.14
N ASN A 327 -4.99 -10.82 5.97
CA ASN A 327 -4.10 -9.90 6.68
C ASN A 327 -4.30 -9.97 8.20
N LYS A 328 -5.55 -10.04 8.68
CA LYS A 328 -5.85 -10.18 10.10
C LYS A 328 -5.31 -11.49 10.67
N ASP A 329 -5.50 -12.61 9.96
CA ASP A 329 -4.99 -13.92 10.37
C ASP A 329 -3.45 -13.94 10.38
N LEU A 330 -2.82 -13.28 9.41
CA LEU A 330 -1.36 -13.12 9.33
C LEU A 330 -0.82 -12.27 10.49
N GLU A 331 -1.46 -11.15 10.81
CA GLU A 331 -1.09 -10.30 11.95
C GLU A 331 -1.21 -11.06 13.27
N GLN A 332 -2.29 -11.79 13.48
CA GLN A 332 -2.48 -12.64 14.65
C GLN A 332 -1.40 -13.72 14.76
N ALA A 333 -1.11 -14.42 13.65
CA ALA A 333 -0.05 -15.44 13.61
C ALA A 333 1.34 -14.83 13.92
N SER A 334 1.63 -13.65 13.38
CA SER A 334 2.89 -12.93 13.63
C SER A 334 3.04 -12.51 15.10
N GLN A 335 1.97 -12.00 15.70
CA GLN A 335 1.97 -11.60 17.10
C GLN A 335 2.13 -12.81 18.04
N LEU A 336 1.40 -13.90 17.79
CA LEU A 336 1.54 -15.16 18.55
C LEU A 336 2.96 -15.74 18.43
N LYS A 337 3.56 -15.73 17.23
CA LYS A 337 4.96 -16.14 17.01
C LYS A 337 5.91 -15.30 17.87
N SER A 338 5.72 -13.99 17.90
CA SER A 338 6.58 -13.06 18.65
C SER A 338 6.46 -13.23 20.16
N GLU A 339 5.24 -13.36 20.68
CA GLU A 339 4.96 -13.59 22.10
C GLU A 339 5.52 -14.94 22.56
N PHE A 340 5.33 -15.99 21.76
CA PHE A 340 5.88 -17.31 22.03
C PHE A 340 7.41 -17.27 22.14
N LEU A 341 8.10 -16.64 21.19
CA LEU A 341 9.57 -16.55 21.21
C LEU A 341 10.09 -15.74 22.40
N ALA A 342 9.42 -14.62 22.73
CA ALA A 342 9.78 -13.80 23.90
C ALA A 342 9.61 -14.57 25.21
N SER A 343 8.47 -15.24 25.40
CA SER A 343 8.20 -16.05 26.59
C SER A 343 9.17 -17.21 26.71
N MET A 344 9.37 -17.98 25.63
CA MET A 344 10.32 -19.10 25.61
C MET A 344 11.75 -18.66 25.93
N SER A 345 12.18 -17.48 25.48
CA SER A 345 13.51 -16.98 25.83
C SER A 345 13.66 -16.72 27.33
N HIS A 346 12.67 -16.10 27.97
CA HIS A 346 12.70 -15.86 29.41
C HIS A 346 12.71 -17.18 30.20
N GLU A 347 11.90 -18.15 29.78
CA GLU A 347 11.82 -19.49 30.39
C GLU A 347 13.11 -20.30 30.21
N LEU A 348 13.82 -20.12 29.08
CA LEU A 348 15.10 -20.80 28.83
C LEU A 348 16.29 -20.10 29.51
N ARG A 349 16.27 -18.76 29.60
CA ARG A 349 17.38 -17.97 30.19
C ARG A 349 17.51 -18.22 31.69
N THR A 350 16.41 -18.36 32.41
CA THR A 350 16.38 -18.51 33.86
C THR A 350 17.10 -19.77 34.38
N PRO A 351 16.79 -20.99 33.91
CA PRO A 351 17.52 -22.20 34.31
C PRO A 351 18.97 -22.17 33.82
N LEU A 352 19.23 -21.58 32.65
CA LEU A 352 20.57 -21.52 32.07
C LEU A 352 21.52 -20.59 32.84
N ASN A 353 21.04 -19.42 33.25
CA ASN A 353 21.79 -18.52 34.14
C ASN A 353 22.09 -19.16 35.49
N SER A 354 21.19 -20.05 35.97
CA SER A 354 21.42 -20.79 37.21
C SER A 354 22.53 -21.82 37.03
N ILE A 355 22.50 -22.60 35.94
CA ILE A 355 23.57 -23.57 35.59
C ILE A 355 24.92 -22.87 35.47
N LEU A 356 24.96 -21.72 34.77
CA LEU A 356 26.18 -20.93 34.61
C LEU A 356 26.67 -20.34 35.94
N GLY A 357 25.76 -19.80 36.76
CA GLY A 357 26.10 -19.25 38.07
C GLY A 357 26.68 -20.30 39.01
N PHE A 358 26.09 -21.50 39.08
CA PHE A 358 26.64 -22.60 39.88
C PHE A 358 27.96 -23.13 39.32
N SER A 359 28.13 -23.15 37.99
CA SER A 359 29.39 -23.54 37.35
C SER A 359 30.52 -22.55 37.67
N ASP A 360 30.26 -21.24 37.56
CA ASP A 360 31.21 -20.18 37.90
C ASP A 360 31.59 -20.21 39.39
N LEU A 361 30.60 -20.38 40.29
CA LEU A 361 30.86 -20.51 41.73
C LEU A 361 31.77 -21.71 42.05
N LEU A 362 31.58 -22.86 41.38
CA LEU A 362 32.45 -24.01 41.55
C LEU A 362 33.86 -23.75 41.00
N LEU A 363 33.99 -22.99 39.90
CA LEU A 363 35.27 -22.65 39.28
C LEU A 363 36.09 -21.63 40.09
N ARG A 364 35.46 -20.75 40.88
CA ARG A 364 36.12 -19.72 41.69
C ARG A 364 36.90 -20.25 42.91
N GLN A 365 36.81 -21.54 43.22
CA GLN A 365 37.60 -22.25 44.27
C GLN A 365 37.39 -21.80 45.72
N ASP A 366 36.24 -21.19 46.06
CA ASP A 366 35.90 -20.84 47.47
C ASP A 366 35.53 -22.08 48.33
N PHE A 367 35.37 -23.25 47.71
CA PHE A 367 35.18 -24.55 48.34
C PHE A 367 36.31 -25.51 47.95
N ALA A 368 36.41 -26.68 48.61
CA ALA A 368 37.50 -27.65 48.48
C ALA A 368 38.07 -27.80 47.04
N PRO A 369 39.41 -27.92 46.88
CA PRO A 369 40.06 -27.85 45.58
C PRO A 369 39.53 -28.92 44.61
N LEU A 370 39.05 -28.46 43.45
CA LEU A 370 38.55 -29.32 42.38
C LEU A 370 39.69 -30.09 41.72
N SER A 371 39.41 -31.35 41.34
CA SER A 371 40.33 -32.09 40.47
C SER A 371 40.39 -31.47 39.07
N SER A 372 41.53 -31.62 38.39
CA SER A 372 41.73 -31.17 37.00
C SER A 372 40.66 -31.68 36.03
N ARG A 373 40.12 -32.87 36.28
CA ARG A 373 39.02 -33.47 35.50
C ARG A 373 37.67 -32.79 35.77
N GLN A 374 37.37 -32.43 37.03
CA GLN A 374 36.16 -31.67 37.40
C GLN A 374 36.20 -30.25 36.84
N THR A 375 37.34 -29.55 36.93
CA THR A 375 37.51 -28.22 36.32
C THR A 375 37.28 -28.27 34.81
N LYS A 376 37.77 -29.32 34.14
CA LYS A 376 37.52 -29.51 32.71
C LYS A 376 36.03 -29.71 32.40
N TYR A 377 35.30 -30.47 33.21
CA TYR A 377 33.86 -30.65 33.03
C TYR A 377 33.07 -29.36 33.26
N LEU A 378 33.42 -28.59 34.31
CA LEU A 378 32.77 -27.31 34.60
C LEU A 378 32.99 -26.28 33.49
N ARG A 379 34.21 -26.18 32.95
CA ARG A 379 34.46 -25.31 31.78
C ARG A 379 33.63 -25.72 30.57
N VAL A 380 33.48 -27.01 30.30
CA VAL A 380 32.63 -27.49 29.19
C VAL A 380 31.15 -27.14 29.43
N ILE A 381 30.65 -27.26 30.67
CA ILE A 381 29.28 -26.87 31.04
C ILE A 381 29.08 -25.36 30.86
N GLU A 382 30.05 -24.56 31.31
CA GLU A 382 30.02 -23.10 31.18
C GLU A 382 30.02 -22.67 29.71
N GLU A 383 30.97 -23.17 28.90
CA GLU A 383 31.06 -22.90 27.46
C GLU A 383 29.77 -23.31 26.73
N SER A 384 29.22 -24.48 27.06
CA SER A 384 27.96 -24.96 26.46
C SER A 384 26.77 -24.08 26.86
N GLY A 385 26.72 -23.63 28.12
CA GLY A 385 25.65 -22.78 28.62
C GLY A 385 25.67 -21.38 28.01
N GLN A 386 26.85 -20.77 27.87
CA GLN A 386 27.02 -19.48 27.19
C GLN A 386 26.71 -19.58 25.70
N HIS A 387 27.08 -20.68 25.03
CA HIS A 387 26.68 -20.93 23.65
C HIS A 387 25.15 -21.01 23.51
N LEU A 388 24.46 -21.71 24.40
CA LEU A 388 23.00 -21.80 24.37
C LEU A 388 22.32 -20.44 24.63
N LEU A 389 22.86 -19.60 25.52
CA LEU A 389 22.38 -18.23 25.73
C LEU A 389 22.52 -17.40 24.45
N GLN A 390 23.68 -17.48 23.79
CA GLN A 390 23.91 -16.76 22.55
C GLN A 390 22.92 -17.19 21.46
N LEU A 391 22.66 -18.49 21.34
CA LEU A 391 21.65 -19.04 20.43
C LEU A 391 20.26 -18.46 20.66
N ILE A 392 19.82 -18.42 21.91
CA ILE A 392 18.51 -17.87 22.28
C ILE A 392 18.45 -16.38 21.93
N ASN A 393 19.52 -15.63 22.22
CA ASN A 393 19.61 -14.21 21.90
C ASN A 393 19.58 -13.97 20.38
N ASP A 394 20.32 -14.76 19.60
CA ASP A 394 20.35 -14.66 18.14
C ASP A 394 18.96 -14.92 17.52
N ILE A 395 18.22 -15.92 18.04
CA ILE A 395 16.85 -16.22 17.61
C ILE A 395 15.90 -15.07 17.95
N LEU A 396 16.01 -14.50 19.15
CA LEU A 396 15.21 -13.36 19.57
C LEU A 396 15.50 -12.12 18.72
N ASP A 397 16.78 -11.82 18.48
CA ASP A 397 17.18 -10.69 17.66
C ASP A 397 16.63 -10.85 16.25
N LEU A 398 16.76 -12.04 15.64
CA LEU A 398 16.16 -12.33 14.34
C LEU A 398 14.64 -12.11 14.34
N SER A 399 13.94 -12.59 15.37
CA SER A 399 12.48 -12.42 15.49
C SER A 399 12.05 -10.96 15.68
N LYS A 400 12.83 -10.15 16.41
CA LYS A 400 12.54 -8.72 16.60
C LYS A 400 12.72 -7.95 15.29
N ILE A 401 13.73 -8.31 14.52
CA ILE A 401 13.99 -7.71 13.20
C ILE A 401 12.89 -8.10 12.21
N GLU A 402 12.51 -9.39 12.13
CA GLU A 402 11.43 -9.87 11.25
C GLU A 402 10.06 -9.24 11.56
N SER A 403 9.78 -8.96 12.83
CA SER A 403 8.52 -8.33 13.26
C SER A 403 8.52 -6.81 13.15
N GLY A 404 9.60 -6.20 12.64
CA GLY A 404 9.74 -4.75 12.51
C GLY A 404 9.84 -3.99 13.83
N LYS A 405 10.06 -4.69 14.95
CA LYS A 405 10.18 -4.10 16.30
C LYS A 405 11.61 -3.68 16.66
N ALA A 406 12.55 -3.83 15.73
CA ALA A 406 13.95 -3.44 15.91
C ALA A 406 14.18 -2.04 15.32
N GLU A 407 14.54 -1.10 16.19
CA GLU A 407 14.97 0.25 15.80
C GLU A 407 16.50 0.32 15.85
N LEU A 408 17.08 1.12 14.95
CA LEU A 408 18.52 1.39 14.92
C LEU A 408 18.85 2.68 15.68
N GLU A 409 19.90 2.62 16.49
CA GLU A 409 20.44 3.80 17.18
C GLU A 409 21.60 4.36 16.34
N LEU A 410 21.26 5.20 15.36
CA LEU A 410 22.26 5.78 14.46
C LEU A 410 23.04 6.89 15.16
N GLN A 411 24.37 6.74 15.21
CA GLN A 411 25.30 7.72 15.76
C GLN A 411 26.53 7.87 14.87
N PRO A 412 27.29 8.98 14.93
CA PRO A 412 28.55 9.11 14.23
C PRO A 412 29.57 8.09 14.76
N VAL A 413 29.91 7.09 13.95
CA VAL A 413 30.85 6.02 14.30
C VAL A 413 32.15 6.19 13.53
N SER A 414 33.28 6.13 14.24
CA SER A 414 34.60 6.00 13.64
C SER A 414 34.79 4.57 13.10
N ILE A 415 34.78 4.41 11.78
CA ILE A 415 34.93 3.09 11.15
C ILE A 415 36.31 2.47 11.44
N PRO A 416 37.42 3.22 11.38
CA PRO A 416 38.73 2.67 11.72
C PRO A 416 38.79 2.13 13.15
N ASP A 417 38.29 2.91 14.13
CA ASP A 417 38.32 2.51 15.54
C ASP A 417 37.43 1.28 15.78
N LEU A 418 36.25 1.23 15.18
CA LEU A 418 35.36 0.07 15.26
C LEU A 418 36.04 -1.19 14.72
N CYS A 419 36.73 -1.09 13.59
CA CYS A 419 37.43 -2.22 12.97
C CYS A 419 38.63 -2.67 13.80
N LEU A 420 39.41 -1.74 14.34
CA LEU A 420 40.53 -2.04 15.24
C LEU A 420 40.06 -2.77 16.50
N GLN A 421 38.99 -2.30 17.14
CA GLN A 421 38.40 -2.98 18.30
C GLN A 421 37.90 -4.39 17.94
N CYS A 422 37.28 -4.57 16.78
CA CYS A 422 36.86 -5.89 16.31
C CYS A 422 38.05 -6.82 16.06
N GLN A 423 39.16 -6.29 15.51
CA GLN A 423 40.41 -7.03 15.37
C GLN A 423 40.92 -7.49 16.74
N GLU A 424 41.04 -6.58 17.72
CA GLU A 424 41.57 -6.89 19.04
C GLU A 424 40.79 -8.02 19.73
N MET A 425 39.46 -8.01 19.60
CA MET A 425 38.60 -9.07 20.14
C MET A 425 38.85 -10.44 19.49
N ILE A 426 39.22 -10.48 18.21
CA ILE A 426 39.41 -11.73 17.45
C ILE A 426 40.88 -12.20 17.43
N GLN A 427 41.83 -11.31 17.73
CA GLN A 427 43.26 -11.57 17.71
C GLN A 427 43.69 -12.82 18.51
N PRO A 428 43.14 -13.12 19.70
CA PRO A 428 43.50 -14.35 20.43
C PRO A 428 43.18 -15.63 19.65
N ARG A 429 42.06 -15.65 18.91
CA ARG A 429 41.64 -16.80 18.10
C ARG A 429 42.50 -16.95 16.84
N VAL A 430 42.85 -15.82 16.21
CA VAL A 430 43.79 -15.74 15.08
C VAL A 430 45.15 -16.30 15.49
N ASN A 431 45.70 -15.85 16.62
CA ASN A 431 46.99 -16.29 17.14
C ASN A 431 46.97 -17.79 17.49
N LYS A 432 45.91 -18.28 18.14
CA LYS A 432 45.74 -19.69 18.48
C LYS A 432 45.78 -20.60 17.26
N LYS A 433 45.27 -20.14 16.11
CA LYS A 433 45.24 -20.86 14.84
C LYS A 433 46.36 -20.42 13.87
N ARG A 434 47.34 -19.64 14.37
CA ARG A 434 48.50 -19.12 13.62
C ARG A 434 48.13 -18.48 12.27
N LEU A 435 47.03 -17.76 12.23
CA LEU A 435 46.58 -17.02 11.04
C LEU A 435 47.22 -15.64 10.99
N LYS A 436 47.32 -15.05 9.79
CA LYS A 436 47.65 -13.62 9.62
C LYS A 436 46.37 -12.82 9.42
N LEU A 437 46.23 -11.71 10.15
CA LEU A 437 45.13 -10.77 9.99
C LEU A 437 45.69 -9.40 9.58
N SER A 438 45.27 -8.90 8.43
CA SER A 438 45.64 -7.58 7.91
C SER A 438 44.44 -6.64 7.81
N LEU A 439 44.69 -5.35 7.98
CA LEU A 439 43.70 -4.28 7.86
C LEU A 439 44.04 -3.39 6.67
N ASP A 440 43.02 -3.00 5.92
CA ASP A 440 43.12 -2.06 4.80
C ASP A 440 41.99 -1.01 4.90
N PHE A 441 42.35 0.25 5.06
CA PHE A 441 41.38 1.33 5.29
C PHE A 441 41.54 2.44 4.26
N ASP A 442 40.42 2.87 3.70
CA ASP A 442 40.34 4.08 2.91
C ASP A 442 40.37 5.32 3.82
N ASP A 443 41.42 6.15 3.70
CA ASP A 443 41.61 7.37 4.51
C ASP A 443 40.45 8.38 4.42
N ARG A 444 39.62 8.27 3.38
CA ARG A 444 38.42 9.11 3.19
C ARG A 444 37.29 8.73 4.16
N LEU A 445 37.31 7.51 4.70
CA LEU A 445 36.27 6.97 5.56
C LEU A 445 36.60 7.18 7.04
N LYS A 446 36.41 8.41 7.53
CA LYS A 446 36.66 8.73 8.95
C LYS A 446 35.48 8.39 9.84
N GLN A 447 34.28 8.83 9.46
CA GLN A 447 33.06 8.62 10.24
C GLN A 447 31.87 8.29 9.34
N ALA A 448 30.93 7.49 9.86
CA ALA A 448 29.65 7.21 9.24
C ALA A 448 28.55 7.11 10.29
N ASN A 449 27.34 7.58 9.98
CA ASN A 449 26.19 7.46 10.88
C ASN A 449 25.61 6.05 10.80
N LEU A 450 25.90 5.24 11.82
CA LEU A 450 25.57 3.82 11.90
C LEU A 450 25.21 3.44 13.33
N ASP A 451 24.56 2.29 13.52
CA ASP A 451 24.43 1.68 14.84
C ASP A 451 25.70 0.88 15.14
N GLU A 452 26.59 1.46 15.95
CA GLU A 452 27.89 0.88 16.29
C GLU A 452 27.77 -0.55 16.82
N ARG A 453 26.77 -0.82 17.67
CA ARG A 453 26.58 -2.13 18.30
C ARG A 453 26.21 -3.17 17.24
N ARG A 454 25.31 -2.83 16.32
CA ARG A 454 24.87 -3.74 15.26
C ARG A 454 25.94 -3.94 14.19
N VAL A 455 26.69 -2.90 13.83
CA VAL A 455 27.81 -3.04 12.89
C VAL A 455 28.94 -3.87 13.51
N ARG A 456 29.25 -3.67 14.80
CA ARG A 456 30.18 -4.55 15.54
C ARG A 456 29.75 -6.01 15.47
N GLN A 457 28.47 -6.29 15.68
CA GLN A 457 27.91 -7.64 15.60
C GLN A 457 28.09 -8.26 14.21
N ILE A 458 27.84 -7.48 13.15
CA ILE A 458 28.11 -7.89 11.77
C ILE A 458 29.59 -8.27 11.59
N LEU A 459 30.52 -7.40 12.00
CA LEU A 459 31.96 -7.60 11.80
C LEU A 459 32.49 -8.81 12.58
N ILE A 460 32.11 -8.95 13.84
CA ILE A 460 32.50 -10.10 14.67
C ILE A 460 31.98 -11.41 14.07
N ASN A 461 30.75 -11.43 13.54
CA ASN A 461 30.21 -12.61 12.87
C ASN A 461 31.02 -12.99 11.62
N LEU A 462 31.37 -12.01 10.77
CA LEU A 462 32.16 -12.26 9.57
C LEU A 462 33.59 -12.69 9.90
N LEU A 463 34.28 -11.97 10.80
CA LEU A 463 35.65 -12.30 11.22
C LEU A 463 35.73 -13.65 11.93
N SER A 464 34.77 -13.97 12.80
CA SER A 464 34.73 -15.27 13.48
C SER A 464 34.50 -16.42 12.49
N ASN A 465 33.69 -16.21 11.44
CA ASN A 465 33.54 -17.18 10.36
C ASN A 465 34.84 -17.34 9.56
N ALA A 466 35.51 -16.24 9.21
CA ALA A 466 36.80 -16.28 8.51
C ALA A 466 37.85 -17.08 9.31
N VAL A 467 38.00 -16.82 10.62
CA VAL A 467 38.92 -17.57 11.50
C VAL A 467 38.52 -19.05 11.61
N LYS A 468 37.23 -19.34 11.65
CA LYS A 468 36.70 -20.71 11.74
C LYS A 468 37.05 -21.52 10.50
N PHE A 469 36.87 -20.97 9.30
CA PHE A 469 36.98 -21.71 8.04
C PHE A 469 38.34 -21.57 7.32
N THR A 470 39.21 -20.67 7.79
CA THR A 470 40.60 -20.58 7.28
C THR A 470 41.49 -21.64 7.94
N PRO A 471 42.23 -22.47 7.19
CA PRO A 471 43.17 -23.45 7.74
C PRO A 471 44.41 -22.78 8.38
N GLU A 472 45.13 -23.50 9.26
CA GLU A 472 46.31 -22.98 9.97
C GLU A 472 47.36 -22.42 9.00
N GLY A 473 47.90 -21.23 9.29
CA GLY A 473 48.86 -20.54 8.41
C GLY A 473 48.24 -19.74 7.26
N GLY A 474 46.90 -19.72 7.12
CA GLY A 474 46.20 -18.88 6.15
C GLY A 474 46.18 -17.39 6.51
N HIS A 475 45.55 -16.59 5.65
CA HIS A 475 45.40 -15.16 5.85
C HIS A 475 43.93 -14.71 5.81
N ILE A 476 43.65 -13.65 6.56
CA ILE A 476 42.38 -12.95 6.60
C ILE A 476 42.67 -11.46 6.42
N GLN A 477 41.92 -10.80 5.56
CA GLN A 477 42.00 -9.36 5.34
C GLN A 477 40.65 -8.70 5.63
N LEU A 478 40.65 -7.69 6.49
CA LEU A 478 39.50 -6.81 6.70
C LEU A 478 39.78 -5.49 5.97
N SER A 479 38.94 -5.16 4.99
CA SER A 479 39.03 -3.91 4.23
C SER A 479 37.77 -3.06 4.38
N CYS A 480 37.93 -1.75 4.50
CA CYS A 480 36.83 -0.79 4.54
C CYS A 480 37.08 0.33 3.53
N ARG A 481 36.15 0.51 2.58
CA ARG A 481 36.26 1.51 1.52
C ARG A 481 34.92 2.17 1.20
N ILE A 482 34.97 3.37 0.63
CA ILE A 482 33.78 3.99 0.03
C ILE A 482 33.57 3.37 -1.34
N ALA A 483 32.37 2.84 -1.59
CA ALA A 483 31.97 2.27 -2.87
C ALA A 483 30.61 2.82 -3.30
N TYR A 484 30.28 2.72 -4.58
CA TYR A 484 29.01 3.25 -5.10
C TYR A 484 28.10 2.14 -5.62
N GLY A 485 26.81 2.46 -5.81
CA GLY A 485 25.81 1.50 -6.28
C GLY A 485 26.10 0.87 -7.65
N ASN A 486 26.93 1.49 -8.48
CA ASN A 486 27.43 0.87 -9.72
C ASN A 486 28.30 -0.37 -9.44
N GLU A 487 29.16 -0.32 -8.42
CA GLU A 487 29.99 -1.44 -7.99
C GLU A 487 29.14 -2.52 -7.31
N LEU A 488 28.16 -2.13 -6.49
CA LEU A 488 27.20 -3.06 -5.89
C LEU A 488 26.36 -3.81 -6.95
N LYS A 489 26.13 -3.20 -8.12
CA LYS A 489 25.43 -3.85 -9.24
C LYS A 489 26.31 -4.89 -9.96
N SER A 490 27.64 -4.73 -9.91
CA SER A 490 28.59 -5.68 -10.50
C SER A 490 28.96 -6.86 -9.60
N GLU A 491 28.49 -6.89 -8.36
CA GLU A 491 28.71 -8.02 -7.44
C GLU A 491 28.08 -9.32 -7.97
N ILE A 492 28.83 -10.43 -7.87
CA ILE A 492 28.48 -11.73 -8.46
C ILE A 492 27.24 -12.34 -7.80
N TYR A 493 27.14 -12.24 -6.47
CA TYR A 493 26.01 -12.77 -5.72
C TYR A 493 25.52 -11.79 -4.65
N ARG A 494 24.25 -11.41 -4.78
CA ARG A 494 23.52 -10.58 -3.83
C ARG A 494 22.18 -11.25 -3.49
N PRO A 495 21.93 -11.61 -2.22
CA PRO A 495 20.79 -12.45 -1.84
C PRO A 495 19.43 -11.73 -1.78
N ASP A 496 19.38 -10.41 -1.90
CA ASP A 496 18.13 -9.63 -1.87
C ASP A 496 17.62 -9.27 -3.28
N CYS A 497 18.47 -9.33 -4.30
CA CYS A 497 18.21 -8.84 -5.66
C CYS A 497 17.54 -7.44 -5.74
N SER A 498 17.70 -6.60 -4.71
CA SER A 498 17.03 -5.29 -4.58
C SER A 498 17.47 -4.29 -5.66
N PRO A 499 16.59 -3.40 -6.16
CA PRO A 499 17.00 -2.36 -7.10
C PRO A 499 18.05 -1.43 -6.48
N VAL A 500 19.15 -1.19 -7.19
CA VAL A 500 20.27 -0.37 -6.71
C VAL A 500 20.30 0.96 -7.43
N ASN A 501 20.38 2.05 -6.67
CA ASN A 501 20.67 3.36 -7.20
C ASN A 501 22.19 3.50 -7.40
N LEU A 502 22.61 3.68 -8.65
CA LEU A 502 24.02 3.68 -9.06
C LEU A 502 24.86 4.76 -8.36
N SER A 503 24.24 5.88 -7.98
CA SER A 503 24.93 7.03 -7.38
C SER A 503 24.95 7.00 -5.84
N THR A 504 24.29 6.02 -5.19
CA THR A 504 24.29 5.93 -3.73
C THR A 504 25.69 5.57 -3.22
N PRO A 505 26.28 6.36 -2.32
CA PRO A 505 27.52 6.00 -1.66
C PRO A 505 27.25 4.99 -0.53
N TYR A 506 28.12 3.99 -0.43
CA TYR A 506 28.09 2.94 0.59
C TYR A 506 29.44 2.86 1.29
N VAL A 507 29.41 2.57 2.59
CA VAL A 507 30.53 1.95 3.30
C VAL A 507 30.52 0.48 2.92
N CYS A 508 31.51 0.06 2.13
CA CYS A 508 31.73 -1.34 1.82
C CYS A 508 32.78 -1.89 2.79
N ILE A 509 32.35 -2.77 3.68
CA ILE A 509 33.23 -3.51 4.58
C ILE A 509 33.36 -4.94 4.07
N ALA A 510 34.57 -5.36 3.72
CA ALA A 510 34.83 -6.68 3.16
C ALA A 510 35.79 -7.48 4.05
N VAL A 511 35.41 -8.73 4.33
CA VAL A 511 36.24 -9.73 5.01
C VAL A 511 36.60 -10.79 3.99
N GLU A 512 37.88 -10.85 3.65
CA GLU A 512 38.46 -11.84 2.74
C GLU A 512 39.25 -12.88 3.54
N ASP A 513 39.10 -14.14 3.18
CA ASP A 513 39.77 -15.27 3.81
C ASP A 513 40.30 -16.26 2.78
N THR A 514 41.46 -16.89 3.04
CA THR A 514 41.98 -18.01 2.23
C THR A 514 41.53 -19.36 2.77
N GLY A 515 40.27 -19.47 3.15
CA GLY A 515 39.67 -20.68 3.64
C GLY A 515 39.28 -21.66 2.54
N ILE A 516 38.44 -22.61 2.92
CA ILE A 516 37.96 -23.70 2.07
C ILE A 516 37.12 -23.23 0.88
N GLY A 517 36.69 -21.96 0.84
CA GLY A 517 35.75 -21.47 -0.16
C GLY A 517 34.37 -22.14 -0.09
N ILE A 518 33.44 -21.69 -0.93
CA ILE A 518 32.06 -22.15 -0.94
C ILE A 518 31.61 -22.37 -2.39
N PRO A 519 31.12 -23.57 -2.74
CA PRO A 519 30.73 -23.86 -4.12
C PRO A 519 29.45 -23.08 -4.51
N PRO A 520 29.32 -22.64 -5.79
CA PRO A 520 28.25 -21.72 -6.22
C PRO A 520 26.83 -22.26 -6.05
N ASP A 521 26.66 -23.57 -6.16
CA ASP A 521 25.39 -24.27 -5.96
C ASP A 521 24.85 -24.10 -4.52
N LYS A 522 25.72 -23.84 -3.54
CA LYS A 522 25.34 -23.70 -2.12
C LYS A 522 25.16 -22.24 -1.66
N TRP A 523 25.43 -21.24 -2.50
CA TRP A 523 25.32 -19.82 -2.10
C TRP A 523 23.91 -19.39 -1.65
N HIS A 524 22.88 -19.96 -2.27
CA HIS A 524 21.47 -19.68 -1.97
C HIS A 524 21.02 -20.13 -0.56
N LEU A 525 21.82 -20.95 0.12
CA LEU A 525 21.55 -21.48 1.45
C LEU A 525 22.20 -20.63 2.57
N LEU A 526 23.27 -19.88 2.27
CA LEU A 526 24.14 -19.24 3.27
C LEU A 526 23.46 -18.22 4.17
N PHE A 527 22.51 -17.46 3.62
CA PHE A 527 21.81 -16.39 4.33
C PHE A 527 20.43 -16.82 4.83
N ARG A 528 20.12 -18.12 4.81
CA ARG A 528 18.88 -18.68 5.34
C ARG A 528 19.08 -19.10 6.80
N PRO A 529 18.14 -18.79 7.71
CA PRO A 529 18.23 -19.23 9.10
C PRO A 529 18.36 -20.75 9.21
N PHE A 530 19.19 -21.22 10.15
CA PHE A 530 19.40 -22.64 10.48
C PHE A 530 19.97 -23.51 9.36
N GLN A 531 20.50 -22.92 8.28
CA GLN A 531 21.10 -23.68 7.18
C GLN A 531 22.63 -23.69 7.26
N GLN A 532 23.22 -24.84 6.95
CA GLN A 532 24.66 -25.07 6.96
C GLN A 532 25.08 -25.85 5.71
N VAL A 533 26.25 -25.51 5.17
CA VAL A 533 26.74 -25.95 3.85
C VAL A 533 27.16 -27.43 3.84
N ASP A 534 27.67 -27.97 4.96
CA ASP A 534 28.08 -29.38 5.07
C ASP A 534 27.96 -29.92 6.51
N ALA A 535 27.25 -31.06 6.66
CA ALA A 535 27.05 -31.77 7.93
C ALA A 535 28.25 -32.66 8.35
N SER A 536 29.35 -32.65 7.59
CA SER A 536 30.59 -33.39 7.89
C SER A 536 31.62 -32.51 8.60
N LEU A 537 31.68 -31.21 8.26
CA LEU A 537 32.49 -30.17 8.93
C LEU A 537 31.96 -29.79 10.33
N THR A 538 30.70 -30.11 10.63
CA THR A 538 30.06 -29.91 11.93
C THR A 538 30.67 -30.74 13.06
N ARG A 539 31.31 -31.89 12.76
CA ARG A 539 32.01 -32.67 13.80
C ARG A 539 33.29 -31.99 14.28
N GLN A 540 33.83 -31.04 13.52
CA GLN A 540 35.07 -30.33 13.86
C GLN A 540 34.82 -28.90 14.35
N HIS A 541 33.73 -28.24 13.94
CA HIS A 541 33.47 -26.86 14.37
C HIS A 541 31.97 -26.55 14.56
N GLU A 542 31.53 -26.38 15.81
CA GLU A 542 30.15 -26.03 16.18
C GLU A 542 29.71 -24.66 15.61
N GLY A 543 28.44 -24.52 15.24
CA GLY A 543 27.85 -23.26 14.77
C GLY A 543 26.34 -23.35 14.66
N THR A 544 25.66 -22.22 14.78
CA THR A 544 24.19 -22.11 14.91
C THR A 544 23.47 -22.03 13.56
N GLY A 545 24.18 -21.65 12.49
CA GLY A 545 23.58 -21.34 11.19
C GLY A 545 22.77 -20.04 11.17
N LEU A 546 22.84 -19.21 12.23
CA LEU A 546 22.09 -17.95 12.32
C LEU A 546 22.93 -16.72 11.98
N GLY A 547 24.25 -16.77 12.16
CA GLY A 547 25.13 -15.60 12.07
C GLY A 547 25.03 -14.83 10.75
N LEU A 548 25.08 -15.52 9.60
CA LEU A 548 24.98 -14.86 8.29
C LEU A 548 23.57 -14.34 7.99
N ALA A 549 22.53 -15.06 8.43
CA ALA A 549 21.15 -14.60 8.31
C ALA A 549 20.92 -13.32 9.12
N LEU A 550 21.46 -13.26 10.34
CA LEU A 550 21.43 -12.05 11.18
C LEU A 550 22.24 -10.91 10.56
N THR A 551 23.45 -11.19 10.04
CA THR A 551 24.27 -10.19 9.34
C THR A 551 23.52 -9.56 8.16
N LYS A 552 22.84 -10.38 7.34
CA LYS A 552 21.99 -9.89 6.25
C LYS A 552 20.89 -8.96 6.78
N ARG A 553 20.16 -9.38 7.81
CA ARG A 553 19.04 -8.61 8.38
C ARG A 553 19.49 -7.30 9.02
N LEU A 554 20.62 -7.30 9.73
CA LEU A 554 21.18 -6.08 10.30
C LEU A 554 21.64 -5.10 9.21
N ALA A 555 22.23 -5.59 8.11
CA ALA A 555 22.58 -4.74 6.97
C ALA A 555 21.32 -4.15 6.29
N GLU A 556 20.27 -4.96 6.09
CA GLU A 556 18.99 -4.50 5.53
C GLU A 556 18.31 -3.44 6.41
N LEU A 557 18.36 -3.61 7.74
CA LEU A 557 17.85 -2.59 8.67
C LEU A 557 18.56 -1.24 8.52
N HIS A 558 19.86 -1.23 8.19
CA HIS A 558 20.61 -0.01 7.91
C HIS A 558 20.30 0.57 6.50
N GLY A 559 19.36 -0.01 5.76
CA GLY A 559 19.10 0.34 4.35
C GLY A 559 20.17 -0.19 3.38
N GLY A 560 20.98 -1.12 3.86
CA GLY A 560 22.10 -1.73 3.15
C GLY A 560 21.82 -3.14 2.65
N THR A 561 22.88 -3.84 2.27
CA THR A 561 22.79 -5.23 1.81
C THR A 561 24.13 -5.96 2.02
N VAL A 562 24.18 -7.24 1.65
CA VAL A 562 25.37 -8.09 1.74
C VAL A 562 25.67 -8.70 0.38
N SER A 563 26.94 -8.94 0.08
CA SER A 563 27.35 -9.69 -1.12
C SER A 563 28.43 -10.70 -0.80
N LEU A 564 28.60 -11.66 -1.71
CA LEU A 564 29.56 -12.74 -1.59
C LEU A 564 30.27 -12.97 -2.93
N GLU A 565 31.56 -13.23 -2.81
CA GLU A 565 32.38 -13.83 -3.84
C GLU A 565 33.16 -14.98 -3.20
N SER A 566 33.16 -16.16 -3.80
CA SER A 566 33.85 -17.31 -3.22
C SER A 566 34.25 -18.30 -4.29
N ILE A 567 35.42 -18.90 -4.12
CA ILE A 567 35.92 -19.95 -5.02
C ILE A 567 36.38 -21.10 -4.13
N GLU A 568 35.85 -22.29 -4.41
CA GLU A 568 36.18 -23.50 -3.66
C GLU A 568 37.70 -23.74 -3.61
N ASN A 569 38.21 -23.97 -2.41
CA ASN A 569 39.62 -24.13 -2.05
C ASN A 569 40.55 -22.93 -2.30
N GLN A 570 40.01 -21.75 -2.62
CA GLN A 570 40.80 -20.54 -2.81
C GLN A 570 40.44 -19.43 -1.81
N GLY A 571 39.23 -19.46 -1.26
CA GLY A 571 38.82 -18.50 -0.24
C GLY A 571 37.43 -17.93 -0.45
N SER A 572 37.04 -17.02 0.41
CA SER A 572 35.78 -16.27 0.30
C SER A 572 35.98 -14.80 0.66
N THR A 573 35.19 -13.94 0.01
CA THR A 573 35.07 -12.52 0.34
C THR A 573 33.61 -12.22 0.64
N PHE A 574 33.33 -11.94 1.91
CA PHE A 574 32.02 -11.48 2.36
C PHE A 574 32.04 -9.96 2.47
N ARG A 575 31.06 -9.29 1.85
CA ARG A 575 30.96 -7.84 1.86
C ARG A 575 29.64 -7.38 2.45
N VAL A 576 29.70 -6.29 3.21
CA VAL A 576 28.53 -5.61 3.77
C VAL A 576 28.53 -4.18 3.26
N TRP A 577 27.39 -3.76 2.73
CA TRP A 577 27.19 -2.48 2.07
C TRP A 577 26.22 -1.65 2.90
N LEU A 578 26.71 -0.62 3.60
CA LEU A 578 25.89 0.24 4.45
C LEU A 578 25.79 1.64 3.82
N PRO A 579 24.59 2.15 3.52
CA PRO A 579 24.45 3.42 2.82
C PRO A 579 24.96 4.58 3.68
N LEU A 580 25.72 5.49 3.06
CA LEU A 580 26.14 6.76 3.65
C LEU A 580 25.01 7.79 3.45
N THR A 581 23.91 7.62 4.18
CA THR A 581 22.64 8.34 3.98
C THR A 581 22.77 9.88 4.09
N GLU A 582 23.82 10.39 4.73
CA GLU A 582 24.02 11.84 4.94
C GLU A 582 24.95 12.57 3.95
N MET A 583 25.67 11.87 3.06
CA MET A 583 26.42 12.56 1.99
C MET A 583 25.50 13.27 0.98
N ARG A 584 24.18 12.98 0.99
CA ARG A 584 23.19 13.70 0.17
C ARG A 584 22.91 15.13 0.64
N GLN A 585 23.11 15.45 1.92
CA GLN A 585 22.79 16.79 2.45
C GLN A 585 24.03 17.67 2.66
N GLN A 586 25.20 17.08 2.92
CA GLN A 586 26.42 17.85 3.17
C GLN A 586 27.12 18.38 1.90
N LEU A 587 26.91 17.76 0.73
CA LEU A 587 27.45 18.29 -0.54
C LEU A 587 26.58 19.40 -1.18
N ALA A 588 25.36 19.62 -0.67
CA ALA A 588 24.43 20.65 -1.17
C ALA A 588 24.36 21.91 -0.29
N ARG A 589 25.04 21.91 0.86
CA ARG A 589 25.09 23.05 1.79
C ARG A 589 26.49 23.24 2.31
N TYR A 590 27.33 23.94 1.53
CA TYR A 590 28.26 24.98 2.00
C TYR A 590 28.89 25.69 0.78
N PRO A 591 28.56 26.95 0.52
CA PRO A 591 29.55 27.96 0.19
C PRO A 591 29.87 28.74 1.48
N ASN A 592 31.15 28.81 1.81
CA ASN A 592 31.76 29.70 2.79
C ASN A 592 31.18 29.69 4.22
N GLN A 593 31.88 28.99 5.12
CA GLN A 593 32.26 29.57 6.40
C GLN A 593 33.50 28.87 6.93
N THR A 594 34.61 29.58 6.84
CA THR A 594 35.86 29.33 7.55
C THR A 594 35.58 29.60 9.02
N GLU A 595 35.42 28.55 9.83
CA GLU A 595 35.57 28.67 11.28
C GLU A 595 36.63 27.66 11.74
N ALA A 596 37.62 28.24 12.42
CA ALA A 596 38.84 27.59 12.84
C ALA A 596 38.57 26.51 13.90
N ALA A 597 39.29 25.39 13.77
CA ALA A 597 39.47 24.46 14.88
C ALA A 597 40.22 25.19 16.02
N PRO A 598 39.77 25.11 17.28
CA PRO A 598 40.65 25.44 18.38
C PRO A 598 41.64 24.28 18.54
N GLU A 599 42.93 24.60 18.53
CA GLU A 599 43.98 23.68 18.95
C GLU A 599 43.73 23.30 20.41
N CYS A 600 43.47 22.01 20.65
CA CYS A 600 43.28 21.48 22.00
C CYS A 600 44.66 21.34 22.67
N ALA A 601 44.97 22.27 23.57
CA ALA A 601 46.07 22.14 24.51
C ALA A 601 45.75 21.04 25.52
N ILE A 602 46.71 20.15 25.77
CA ILE A 602 46.62 19.08 26.77
C ILE A 602 46.69 19.73 28.16
N ALA A 603 45.55 19.95 28.81
CA ALA A 603 45.51 20.37 30.21
C ALA A 603 45.49 19.12 31.10
N THR A 604 46.56 18.93 31.87
CA THR A 604 46.68 17.91 32.93
C THR A 604 45.84 18.32 34.14
N GLY A 605 45.00 17.42 34.66
CA GLY A 605 44.08 17.66 35.77
C GLY A 605 44.72 17.78 37.15
N GLU A 606 45.92 18.36 37.26
CA GLU A 606 46.68 18.42 38.51
C GLU A 606 45.92 19.19 39.59
N GLY A 607 45.43 18.47 40.60
CA GLY A 607 44.91 19.05 41.85
C GLY A 607 43.40 19.28 41.93
N LYS A 608 42.62 18.97 40.89
CA LYS A 608 41.14 19.03 40.93
C LYS A 608 40.57 17.81 41.66
N TRP A 609 39.51 18.01 42.45
CA TRP A 609 38.94 17.02 43.35
C TRP A 609 37.60 16.49 42.86
N ILE A 610 37.51 15.17 42.65
CA ILE A 610 36.33 14.50 42.11
C ILE A 610 35.76 13.55 43.16
N TRP A 611 34.44 13.59 43.36
CA TRP A 611 33.72 12.60 44.16
C TRP A 611 33.16 11.51 43.27
N VAL A 612 33.37 10.26 43.67
CA VAL A 612 32.87 9.07 42.95
C VAL A 612 31.86 8.36 43.86
N VAL A 613 30.61 8.28 43.43
CA VAL A 613 29.54 7.57 44.13
C VAL A 613 29.22 6.28 43.37
N GLU A 614 29.69 5.15 43.89
CA GLU A 614 29.60 3.82 43.24
C GLU A 614 29.57 2.74 44.33
N ASP A 615 28.74 1.71 44.19
CA ASP A 615 28.60 0.62 45.18
C ASP A 615 29.38 -0.65 44.85
N GLN A 616 29.72 -0.87 43.57
CA GLN A 616 30.39 -2.10 43.14
C GLN A 616 31.94 -1.99 43.27
N PRO A 617 32.61 -2.85 44.08
CA PRO A 617 34.04 -2.73 44.35
C PRO A 617 34.94 -2.75 43.11
N TYR A 618 34.55 -3.50 42.08
CA TYR A 618 35.29 -3.56 40.81
C TYR A 618 35.22 -2.23 40.03
N ASN A 619 34.03 -1.63 39.96
CA ASN A 619 33.83 -0.34 39.28
C ASN A 619 34.51 0.79 40.06
N GLN A 620 34.46 0.76 41.39
CA GLN A 620 35.17 1.71 42.24
C GLN A 620 36.67 1.70 41.92
N ALA A 621 37.30 0.53 41.92
CA ALA A 621 38.72 0.39 41.62
C ALA A 621 39.07 0.92 40.22
N LEU A 622 38.26 0.58 39.22
CA LEU A 622 38.47 1.02 37.83
C LEU A 622 38.36 2.54 37.67
N ILE A 623 37.32 3.17 38.23
CA ILE A 623 37.09 4.61 38.11
C ILE A 623 38.19 5.39 38.84
N ILE A 624 38.57 4.95 40.05
CA ILE A 624 39.64 5.58 40.82
C ILE A 624 40.96 5.51 40.04
N GLU A 625 41.33 4.34 39.54
CA GLU A 625 42.56 4.16 38.76
C GLU A 625 42.58 5.05 37.51
N MET A 626 41.47 5.14 36.76
CA MET A 626 41.36 6.01 35.58
C MET A 626 41.52 7.50 35.88
N LEU A 627 41.00 7.96 37.02
CA LEU A 627 41.05 9.37 37.43
C LEU A 627 42.41 9.74 38.03
N GLU A 628 42.98 8.88 38.86
CA GLU A 628 44.29 9.11 39.49
C GLU A 628 45.41 9.11 38.43
N LEU A 629 45.32 8.25 37.41
CA LEU A 629 46.23 8.26 36.25
C LEU A 629 46.24 9.61 35.49
N GLN A 630 45.19 10.41 35.65
CA GLN A 630 45.04 11.73 35.02
C GLN A 630 45.36 12.90 35.97
N GLY A 631 45.81 12.61 37.19
CA GLY A 631 46.25 13.60 38.17
C GLY A 631 45.13 14.18 39.05
N TYR A 632 43.90 13.65 38.97
CA TYR A 632 42.78 14.05 39.81
C TYR A 632 42.90 13.48 41.23
N ARG A 633 42.44 14.24 42.22
CA ARG A 633 42.21 13.73 43.57
C ARG A 633 40.81 13.11 43.62
N VAL A 634 40.68 11.90 44.14
CA VAL A 634 39.39 11.18 44.18
C VAL A 634 38.95 10.95 45.63
N GLU A 635 37.69 11.26 45.95
CA GLU A 635 37.04 10.78 47.18
C GLU A 635 35.93 9.78 46.80
N LEU A 636 36.02 8.57 47.35
CA LEU A 636 35.05 7.51 47.12
C LEU A 636 33.92 7.58 48.16
N ILE A 637 32.69 7.52 47.67
CA ILE A 637 31.47 7.40 48.47
C ILE A 637 30.79 6.08 48.10
N ALA A 638 30.84 5.12 49.03
CA ALA A 638 30.54 3.72 48.74
C ALA A 638 29.06 3.39 48.56
N ASP A 639 28.13 4.27 48.97
CA ASP A 639 26.70 4.08 48.75
C ASP A 639 25.91 5.40 48.82
N GLY A 640 24.63 5.35 48.43
CA GLY A 640 23.76 6.53 48.43
C GLY A 640 23.41 7.08 49.82
N ARG A 641 23.55 6.30 50.90
CA ARG A 641 23.34 6.78 52.28
C ARG A 641 24.52 7.62 52.74
N ALA A 642 25.74 7.13 52.50
CA ALA A 642 26.98 7.87 52.73
C ALA A 642 26.96 9.19 51.95
N MET A 643 26.43 9.20 50.73
CA MET A 643 26.25 10.43 49.96
C MET A 643 25.29 11.43 50.64
N MET A 644 24.14 10.99 51.15
CA MET A 644 23.24 11.87 51.89
C MET A 644 23.88 12.44 53.16
N GLU A 645 24.59 11.61 53.92
CA GLU A 645 25.32 12.04 55.12
C GLU A 645 26.41 13.06 54.76
N ALA A 646 27.14 12.86 53.66
CA ALA A 646 28.12 13.80 53.14
C ALA A 646 27.47 15.14 52.74
N ILE A 647 26.36 15.12 51.99
CA ILE A 647 25.62 16.33 51.59
C ILE A 647 25.23 17.17 52.82
N HIS A 648 24.69 16.53 53.87
CA HIS A 648 24.28 17.22 55.10
C HIS A 648 25.47 17.77 55.89
N LEU A 649 26.53 16.97 56.07
CA LEU A 649 27.70 17.36 56.85
C LEU A 649 28.46 18.53 56.23
N TYR A 650 28.65 18.50 54.91
CA TYR A 650 29.39 19.53 54.17
C TYR A 650 28.57 20.82 54.05
N ALA A 651 27.25 20.73 53.86
CA ALA A 651 26.37 21.90 53.91
C ALA A 651 26.34 22.56 55.31
N ALA A 652 26.37 21.77 56.39
CA ALA A 652 26.38 22.30 57.76
C ALA A 652 27.74 22.89 58.19
N SER A 653 28.84 22.41 57.60
CA SER A 653 30.20 22.78 58.00
C SER A 653 30.90 23.75 57.04
N ALA A 654 30.23 24.19 55.97
CA ALA A 654 30.76 25.09 54.93
C ALA A 654 32.16 24.69 54.41
N LYS A 655 32.35 23.38 54.14
CA LYS A 655 33.63 22.83 53.65
C LYS A 655 33.87 23.19 52.17
N ALA A 656 35.07 22.90 51.65
CA ALA A 656 35.28 22.98 50.21
C ALA A 656 34.41 21.94 49.48
N LEU A 657 33.85 22.31 48.33
CA LEU A 657 33.09 21.42 47.46
C LEU A 657 34.02 20.72 46.47
N PRO A 658 33.68 19.52 45.98
CA PRO A 658 34.39 18.91 44.87
C PRO A 658 34.20 19.71 43.58
N ASP A 659 35.17 19.60 42.67
CA ASP A 659 35.12 20.18 41.34
C ASP A 659 34.13 19.44 40.43
N LEU A 660 33.86 18.15 40.69
CA LEU A 660 32.90 17.33 39.95
C LEU A 660 32.44 16.11 40.77
N ILE A 661 31.20 15.65 40.54
CA ILE A 661 30.66 14.42 41.12
C ILE A 661 30.33 13.44 40.00
N LEU A 662 30.89 12.23 40.06
CA LEU A 662 30.48 11.07 39.27
C LEU A 662 29.49 10.26 40.10
N MET A 663 28.25 10.13 39.62
CA MET A 663 27.14 9.55 40.40
C MET A 663 26.56 8.34 39.70
N ASP A 664 26.70 7.15 40.28
CA ASP A 664 25.92 6.00 39.82
C ASP A 664 24.42 6.23 40.05
N ILE A 665 23.64 5.98 39.00
CA ILE A 665 22.19 6.03 39.06
C ILE A 665 21.62 4.83 39.83
N GLN A 666 22.25 3.66 39.73
CA GLN A 666 21.73 2.41 40.28
C GLN A 666 22.35 2.03 41.63
N LEU A 667 22.25 2.92 42.62
CA LEU A 667 22.75 2.65 43.97
C LEU A 667 21.78 1.76 44.79
N PRO A 668 22.28 0.87 45.66
CA PRO A 668 21.45 0.09 46.56
C PRO A 668 20.69 1.00 47.55
N LYS A 669 19.40 0.71 47.77
CA LYS A 669 18.50 1.38 48.74
C LYS A 669 18.14 2.84 48.44
N VAL A 670 18.93 3.56 47.65
CA VAL A 670 18.74 4.98 47.33
C VAL A 670 18.89 5.18 45.82
N ASP A 671 17.89 5.78 45.19
CA ASP A 671 17.91 6.06 43.75
C ASP A 671 18.82 7.28 43.44
N GLY A 672 19.82 7.10 42.58
CA GLY A 672 20.77 8.15 42.21
C GLY A 672 20.10 9.38 41.60
N PHE A 673 18.96 9.23 40.90
CA PHE A 673 18.19 10.37 40.39
C PHE A 673 17.68 11.28 41.52
N LYS A 674 17.32 10.71 42.68
CA LYS A 674 16.88 11.50 43.84
C LYS A 674 18.03 12.30 44.43
N LEU A 675 19.23 11.72 44.49
CA LEU A 675 20.43 12.40 44.98
C LEU A 675 20.83 13.57 44.08
N ILE A 676 20.77 13.39 42.75
CA ILE A 676 21.06 14.46 41.78
C ILE A 676 20.08 15.62 41.98
N ARG A 677 18.77 15.34 42.07
CA ARG A 677 17.76 16.39 42.34
C ARG A 677 18.01 17.10 43.67
N GLN A 678 18.39 16.36 44.72
CA GLN A 678 18.69 16.92 46.03
C GLN A 678 19.90 17.87 45.96
N LEU A 679 20.98 17.48 45.29
CA LEU A 679 22.15 18.33 45.05
C LEU A 679 21.77 19.59 44.29
N LYS A 680 21.04 19.45 43.18
CA LYS A 680 20.67 20.58 42.31
C LYS A 680 19.62 21.51 42.90
N SER A 681 18.82 21.03 43.86
CA SER A 681 17.86 21.86 44.62
C SER A 681 18.50 22.65 45.77
N SER A 682 19.74 22.32 46.15
CA SER A 682 20.44 23.01 47.24
C SER A 682 21.27 24.18 46.68
N PRO A 683 21.06 25.43 47.15
CA PRO A 683 21.83 26.59 46.70
C PRO A 683 23.34 26.44 46.86
N TYR A 684 23.77 25.60 47.81
CA TYR A 684 25.17 25.33 48.09
C TYR A 684 25.80 24.33 47.13
N TRP A 685 25.04 23.33 46.64
CA TRP A 685 25.56 22.25 45.78
C TRP A 685 25.23 22.44 44.29
N GLN A 686 24.30 23.33 43.95
CA GLN A 686 23.78 23.48 42.60
C GLN A 686 24.86 23.77 41.55
N SER A 687 25.93 24.49 41.93
CA SER A 687 27.03 24.85 41.04
C SER A 687 28.05 23.73 40.78
N VAL A 688 28.00 22.63 41.54
CA VAL A 688 28.90 21.50 41.35
C VAL A 688 28.41 20.67 40.14
N PRO A 689 29.25 20.43 39.11
CA PRO A 689 28.91 19.56 38.00
C PRO A 689 28.68 18.11 38.47
N VAL A 690 27.58 17.50 38.02
CA VAL A 690 27.23 16.11 38.32
C VAL A 690 27.10 15.34 37.01
N VAL A 691 27.91 14.30 36.88
CA VAL A 691 27.91 13.37 35.75
C VAL A 691 27.26 12.07 36.19
N ALA A 692 26.13 11.71 35.58
CA ALA A 692 25.40 10.48 35.87
C ALA A 692 26.08 9.26 35.20
N LEU A 693 26.37 8.22 35.96
CA LEU A 693 26.84 6.93 35.45
C LEU A 693 25.64 5.97 35.33
N THR A 694 25.36 5.47 34.13
CA THR A 694 24.19 4.59 33.88
C THR A 694 24.60 3.26 33.26
N ALA A 695 24.02 2.15 33.72
CA ALA A 695 24.16 0.83 33.10
C ALA A 695 23.21 0.60 31.91
N MET A 696 22.23 1.48 31.71
CA MET A 696 21.22 1.39 30.65
C MET A 696 21.32 2.62 29.75
N ALA A 697 21.63 2.39 28.48
CA ALA A 697 21.61 3.40 27.42
C ALA A 697 20.36 3.19 26.55
N MET A 698 19.18 3.06 27.16
CA MET A 698 17.91 2.99 26.43
C MET A 698 17.38 4.40 26.15
N THR A 699 16.61 4.57 25.08
CA THR A 699 15.84 5.79 24.78
C THR A 699 15.00 6.21 26.00
N GLY A 700 15.27 7.41 26.51
CA GLY A 700 14.61 8.00 27.68
C GLY A 700 15.49 8.10 28.93
N ASP A 701 16.55 7.29 29.08
CA ASP A 701 17.41 7.38 30.28
C ASP A 701 18.32 8.62 30.25
N CYS A 702 18.76 9.07 29.07
CA CYS A 702 19.44 10.36 28.89
C CYS A 702 18.55 11.53 29.33
N ASP A 703 17.31 11.57 28.84
CA ASP A 703 16.32 12.60 29.22
C ASP A 703 16.00 12.57 30.71
N ARG A 704 16.01 11.37 31.33
CA ARG A 704 15.82 11.23 32.77
C ARG A 704 17.03 11.72 33.58
N CYS A 705 18.26 11.50 33.10
CA CYS A 705 19.48 12.01 33.74
C CYS A 705 19.52 13.55 33.69
N LEU A 706 19.34 14.11 32.50
CA LEU A 706 19.31 15.57 32.31
C LEU A 706 18.11 16.21 33.01
N GLY A 707 16.93 15.58 32.94
CA GLY A 707 15.71 16.03 33.63
C GLY A 707 15.79 15.91 35.15
N ALA A 708 16.69 15.08 35.71
CA ALA A 708 17.01 15.07 37.13
C ALA A 708 17.97 16.20 37.54
N GLY A 709 18.59 16.87 36.57
CA GLY A 709 19.53 17.97 36.77
C GLY A 709 21.00 17.59 36.59
N ALA A 710 21.32 16.41 36.03
CA ALA A 710 22.72 16.07 35.71
C ALA A 710 23.26 16.98 34.60
N ASP A 711 24.54 17.35 34.66
CA ASP A 711 25.20 18.20 33.67
C ASP A 711 25.73 17.39 32.47
N ALA A 712 26.02 16.10 32.69
CA ALA A 712 26.30 15.12 31.65
C ALA A 712 25.97 13.71 32.13
N TYR A 713 26.10 12.73 31.24
CA TYR A 713 25.97 11.31 31.57
C TYR A 713 27.04 10.49 30.86
N LEU A 714 27.37 9.34 31.44
CA LEU A 714 28.29 8.35 30.88
C LEU A 714 27.69 6.95 31.05
N SER A 715 27.72 6.16 29.98
CA SER A 715 27.28 4.77 30.01
C SER A 715 28.38 3.86 30.55
N LYS A 716 28.01 2.88 31.37
CA LYS A 716 28.86 1.76 31.78
C LYS A 716 28.80 0.65 30.70
N PRO A 717 29.92 -0.01 30.32
CA PRO A 717 31.28 0.16 30.85
C PRO A 717 31.92 1.49 30.41
N LEU A 718 32.67 2.13 31.31
CA LEU A 718 33.23 3.47 31.10
C LEU A 718 34.41 3.41 30.11
N SER A 719 34.32 4.21 29.05
CA SER A 719 35.43 4.46 28.12
C SER A 719 36.31 5.58 28.67
N LEU A 720 37.62 5.33 28.73
CA LEU A 720 38.62 6.30 29.22
C LEU A 720 38.59 7.60 28.42
N THR A 721 38.41 7.52 27.10
CA THR A 721 38.29 8.68 26.20
C THR A 721 37.02 9.50 26.47
N ASN A 722 35.88 8.84 26.70
CA ASN A 722 34.61 9.53 26.95
C ASN A 722 34.59 10.19 28.35
N LEU A 723 35.23 9.53 29.32
CA LEU A 723 35.45 10.11 30.64
C LEU A 723 36.34 11.36 30.53
N GLN A 724 37.46 11.28 29.82
CA GLN A 724 38.36 12.43 29.60
C GLN A 724 37.66 13.62 28.96
N ASN A 725 36.97 13.40 27.83
CA ASN A 725 36.29 14.47 27.11
C ASN A 725 35.21 15.14 27.97
N THR A 726 34.43 14.34 28.71
CA THR A 726 33.39 14.84 29.61
C THR A 726 33.99 15.64 30.78
N LEU A 727 35.08 15.15 31.38
CA LEU A 727 35.76 15.86 32.47
C LEU A 727 36.39 17.16 31.99
N GLN A 728 37.04 17.18 30.82
CA GLN A 728 37.61 18.40 30.23
C GLN A 728 36.54 19.45 29.88
N ALA A 729 35.36 19.01 29.41
CA ALA A 729 34.27 19.90 29.09
C ALA A 729 33.65 20.56 30.34
N LEU A 730 33.60 19.85 31.47
CA LEU A 730 32.91 20.29 32.68
C LEU A 730 33.84 20.95 33.71
N ILE A 731 35.09 20.49 33.82
CA ILE A 731 36.10 21.06 34.72
C ILE A 731 36.81 22.18 33.95
N LYS A 732 36.27 23.40 34.01
CA LYS A 732 36.97 24.59 33.50
C LYS A 732 38.23 24.86 34.35
N ALA A 733 39.31 25.26 33.68
CA ALA A 733 40.58 25.63 34.28
C ALA A 733 40.40 26.62 35.43
#